data_AF-A0A523PUF4-F1
#
_entry.id   AF-A0A523PUF4-F1
#
_cell.length_a   1.000
_cell.length_b   1.000
_cell.length_c   1.000
_cell.angle_alpha   90.00
_cell.angle_beta   90.00
_cell.angle_gamma   90.00
#
_symmetry.space_group_name_H-M   'P 1'
#
loop_
_entity.id
_entity.type
_entity.pdbx_description
1 polymer ?
#
loop_
_entity_poly.entity_id
_entity_poly.type
_entity_poly.pdbx_seq_one_letter_code
_entity_poly.pdbx_strand_id
1 'polypeptide(L)'
;MILALLIQVAVAPSAPATRPNVVLIIADDQAWTDFGFMDHDVIRTPHLDELARQSAFFPRAYVPTSLCRPSLATMITGLYPHQHGLTGNDPPDGVDRERMLAHIANVETLPEILGRAGYASLQTGKWWEGDNASGGFTEGMTHGDPARGGRHGDEGLAIGRETMAPIFTFLDECAESETPFFLWYAPFLPHRPHDPPARLLAKYEQPGRPASVAKYQAMCEWFDETCGTLLDALDERGLAGDTLVLFASDNGWIQDPGGPGYAPRSKRTAYEGGVRTPILVRWPGVVTPGVYNVPVSTIDLAPTVLAACGQVVPAAMPGASLLDVGGADAPERGPVFGASFTHDVVDVNEPARSLLARWVVDGRWKLVATRAPEPQVELFDLEADPHETREVSEANPERVAALAAAIDTWWPAEVPARPNVLFLLTDDQRADAMGSAGHPFLATPSMDSLAARGVRFTNAFVTTSICAASRASILTSLHERAHGYTFGTPPITDSIAKGSYPSLLRAAGYRTGFVGKWGVKIGKSARDRMFDMFRPLGTNPYMKERPDGSVRHLTDITADEAIAFLESAAPGGSFCLSVSFNAPHAEDGDPRQYIWPPALDGLYDDEPIPPPPLFEPAFFDAQPEFLRKSLGRTRYGWRFDTEQKRVDMTRGYYRMITGVDRAIARILAALDSLELADDTVVIFSSDNGYFLGERGFAGKWLIYEDSVRVPLIVFDPRAAADRRGKTEDAMALNVDIAPTILDLAGVEAPASYQGTSLVPLLRGEDPPWRADFFYEHLFDHPAIPKSRGVRGERWVYVQYFEQDPIHEELYDLVADPHEAHDLAHDPEHAAILATMRARCAELAAAREP
;
A
#
# COMPACT_ATOMS: atom_id res chain seq x y z
N MET A 1 56.02 -0.22 -25.54
CA MET A 1 54.82 -0.11 -26.39
C MET A 1 53.62 -0.53 -25.54
N ILE A 2 53.04 0.39 -24.77
CA ILE A 2 51.76 0.21 -24.08
C ILE A 2 51.02 1.53 -24.32
N LEU A 3 49.94 1.45 -25.08
CA LEU A 3 49.13 2.57 -25.54
C LEU A 3 48.10 2.87 -24.45
N ALA A 4 48.20 4.04 -23.81
CA ALA A 4 47.20 4.53 -22.87
C ALA A 4 46.00 5.06 -23.65
N LEU A 5 44.85 4.41 -23.50
CA LEU A 5 43.58 4.84 -24.08
C LEU A 5 42.94 5.88 -23.13
N LEU A 6 43.13 7.16 -23.41
CA LEU A 6 42.41 8.27 -22.79
C LEU A 6 40.99 8.30 -23.37
N ILE A 7 40.00 7.85 -22.59
CA ILE A 7 38.59 8.07 -22.91
C ILE A 7 38.27 9.52 -22.53
N GLN A 8 38.24 10.40 -23.53
CA GLN A 8 37.61 11.72 -23.40
C GLN A 8 36.10 11.53 -23.42
N VAL A 9 35.48 11.64 -22.24
CA VAL A 9 34.03 11.83 -22.13
C VAL A 9 33.74 13.23 -22.65
N ALA A 10 33.17 13.32 -23.85
CA ALA A 10 32.59 14.55 -24.35
C ALA A 10 31.35 14.86 -23.49
N VAL A 11 31.50 15.75 -22.52
CA VAL A 11 30.36 16.34 -21.81
C VAL A 11 29.66 17.24 -22.82
N ALA A 12 28.53 16.76 -23.36
CA ALA A 12 27.60 17.62 -24.07
C ALA A 12 27.16 18.74 -23.11
N PRO A 13 27.07 20.00 -23.54
CA PRO A 13 26.52 21.05 -22.70
C PRO A 13 25.08 20.65 -22.35
N SER A 14 24.80 20.47 -21.06
CA SER A 14 23.43 20.28 -20.57
C SER A 14 22.61 21.50 -20.99
N ALA A 15 21.62 21.30 -21.86
CA ALA A 15 20.58 22.30 -22.04
C ALA A 15 20.01 22.62 -20.66
N PRO A 16 19.76 23.91 -20.31
CA PRO A 16 19.10 24.23 -19.06
C PRO A 16 17.79 23.44 -19.00
N ALA A 17 17.60 22.69 -17.91
CA ALA A 17 16.37 21.95 -17.67
C ALA A 17 15.21 22.94 -17.68
N THR A 18 14.43 22.96 -18.76
CA THR A 18 13.28 23.85 -18.90
C THR A 18 12.26 23.45 -17.85
N ARG A 19 11.89 24.37 -16.96
CA ARG A 19 10.76 24.23 -16.02
C ARG A 19 9.56 24.94 -16.66
N PRO A 20 8.79 24.29 -17.56
CA PRO A 20 7.67 24.96 -18.21
C PRO A 20 6.61 25.32 -17.19
N ASN A 21 5.83 26.36 -17.48
CA ASN A 21 4.53 26.54 -16.84
C ASN A 21 3.56 25.50 -17.42
N VAL A 22 2.52 25.16 -16.66
CA VAL A 22 1.56 24.14 -17.06
C VAL A 22 0.15 24.67 -16.88
N VAL A 23 -0.67 24.55 -17.92
CA VAL A 23 -2.09 24.90 -17.89
C VAL A 23 -2.89 23.69 -18.36
N LEU A 24 -3.79 23.20 -17.51
CA LEU A 24 -4.74 22.14 -17.83
C LEU A 24 -6.15 22.74 -17.94
N ILE A 25 -6.67 22.76 -19.17
CA ILE A 25 -8.02 23.20 -19.52
C ILE A 25 -8.94 21.98 -19.54
N ILE A 26 -10.02 22.03 -18.76
CA ILE A 26 -10.97 20.92 -18.61
C ILE A 26 -12.39 21.41 -18.94
N ALA A 27 -12.96 20.88 -20.00
CA ALA A 27 -14.38 21.06 -20.32
C ALA A 27 -15.27 20.15 -19.45
N ASP A 28 -16.51 20.58 -19.22
CA ASP A 28 -17.55 19.80 -18.54
C ASP A 28 -18.69 19.45 -19.50
N ASP A 29 -19.07 18.18 -19.57
CA ASP A 29 -20.23 17.76 -20.36
C ASP A 29 -20.15 18.19 -21.84
N GLN A 30 -19.00 17.97 -22.49
CA GLN A 30 -18.79 18.29 -23.92
C GLN A 30 -18.54 17.03 -24.75
N ALA A 31 -19.35 16.77 -25.78
CA ALA A 31 -19.15 15.59 -26.63
C ALA A 31 -17.90 15.75 -27.50
N TRP A 32 -17.28 14.63 -27.87
CA TRP A 32 -16.11 14.64 -28.75
C TRP A 32 -16.36 15.25 -30.13
N THR A 33 -17.63 15.34 -30.55
CA THR A 33 -18.02 15.97 -31.82
C THR A 33 -18.21 17.47 -31.72
N ASP A 34 -18.22 18.07 -30.53
CA ASP A 34 -18.75 19.42 -30.30
C ASP A 34 -17.71 20.54 -30.48
N PHE A 35 -16.77 20.33 -31.40
CA PHE A 35 -15.66 21.25 -31.67
C PHE A 35 -15.53 21.53 -33.16
N GLY A 36 -15.14 22.75 -33.52
CA GLY A 36 -14.86 23.13 -34.91
C GLY A 36 -13.72 22.30 -35.51
N PHE A 37 -12.65 22.04 -34.76
CA PHE A 37 -11.55 21.14 -35.16
C PHE A 37 -11.94 19.66 -35.26
N MET A 38 -13.16 19.30 -34.83
CA MET A 38 -13.79 17.99 -35.01
C MET A 38 -14.85 18.02 -36.12
N ASP A 39 -14.79 19.03 -36.99
CA ASP A 39 -15.70 19.27 -38.11
C ASP A 39 -17.18 19.45 -37.70
N HIS A 40 -17.46 20.03 -36.53
CA HIS A 40 -18.83 20.30 -36.12
C HIS A 40 -19.50 21.33 -37.05
N ASP A 41 -20.66 21.00 -37.63
CA ASP A 41 -21.34 21.84 -38.63
C ASP A 41 -21.84 23.20 -38.08
N VAL A 42 -22.29 23.22 -36.81
CA VAL A 42 -22.98 24.36 -36.19
C VAL A 42 -22.15 25.07 -35.09
N ILE A 43 -21.69 24.35 -34.06
CA ILE A 43 -20.88 24.89 -32.97
C ILE A 43 -19.61 25.53 -33.53
N ARG A 44 -19.27 26.71 -33.00
CA ARG A 44 -18.05 27.44 -33.34
C ARG A 44 -17.16 27.52 -32.11
N THR A 45 -15.92 27.04 -32.24
CA THR A 45 -14.91 27.07 -31.17
C THR A 45 -13.59 27.66 -31.69
N PRO A 46 -13.57 28.89 -32.22
CA PRO A 46 -12.40 29.43 -32.92
C PRO A 46 -11.12 29.45 -32.09
N HIS A 47 -11.20 29.61 -30.75
CA HIS A 47 -10.00 29.63 -29.90
C HIS A 47 -9.44 28.23 -29.68
N LEU A 48 -10.30 27.24 -29.45
CA LEU A 48 -9.90 25.83 -29.36
C LEU A 48 -9.48 25.27 -30.73
N ASP A 49 -10.06 25.75 -31.83
CA ASP A 49 -9.65 25.38 -33.20
C ASP A 49 -8.21 25.86 -33.46
N GLU A 50 -7.90 27.07 -33.04
CA GLU A 50 -6.55 27.64 -33.11
C GLU A 50 -5.59 26.88 -32.18
N LEU A 51 -5.99 26.57 -30.95
CA LEU A 51 -5.21 25.74 -30.03
C LEU A 51 -4.91 24.37 -30.66
N ALA A 52 -5.91 23.71 -31.25
CA ALA A 52 -5.75 22.40 -31.88
C ALA A 52 -4.75 22.45 -33.04
N ARG A 53 -4.78 23.50 -33.86
CA ARG A 53 -3.83 23.72 -34.96
C ARG A 53 -2.38 23.85 -34.49
N GLN A 54 -2.17 24.31 -33.24
CA GLN A 54 -0.85 24.45 -32.62
C GLN A 54 -0.46 23.25 -31.75
N SER A 55 -1.31 22.23 -31.64
CA SER A 55 -1.14 21.13 -30.71
C SER A 55 -0.80 19.81 -31.40
N ALA A 56 -0.20 18.88 -30.66
CA ALA A 56 -0.46 17.48 -30.91
C ALA A 56 -1.90 17.18 -30.52
N PHE A 57 -2.71 16.86 -31.52
CA PHE A 57 -4.14 16.65 -31.39
C PHE A 57 -4.45 15.15 -31.51
N PHE A 58 -5.05 14.62 -30.46
CA PHE A 58 -5.46 13.22 -30.34
C PHE A 58 -6.99 13.10 -30.45
N PRO A 59 -7.56 12.86 -31.65
CA PRO A 59 -9.00 12.71 -31.84
C PRO A 59 -9.58 11.43 -31.23
N ARG A 60 -8.71 10.47 -30.89
CA ARG A 60 -9.06 9.17 -30.29
C ARG A 60 -8.57 9.10 -28.85
N ALA A 61 -8.90 10.14 -28.09
CA ALA A 61 -8.60 10.21 -26.67
C ALA A 61 -9.83 9.83 -25.84
N TYR A 62 -9.59 9.26 -24.66
CA TYR A 62 -10.65 8.68 -23.83
C TYR A 62 -10.49 9.03 -22.34
N VAL A 63 -11.58 9.38 -21.68
CA VAL A 63 -11.64 9.37 -20.20
C VAL A 63 -11.84 7.94 -19.72
N PRO A 64 -11.08 7.43 -18.73
CA PRO A 64 -11.29 6.08 -18.20
C PRO A 64 -12.70 5.86 -17.64
N THR A 65 -13.39 6.93 -17.25
CA THR A 65 -14.77 6.90 -16.77
C THR A 65 -15.50 8.18 -17.14
N SER A 66 -16.76 8.06 -17.58
CA SER A 66 -17.61 9.18 -18.00
C SER A 66 -18.41 9.80 -16.83
N LEU A 67 -17.77 9.98 -15.67
CA LEU A 67 -18.35 10.56 -14.46
C LEU A 67 -17.41 11.65 -13.93
N CYS A 68 -17.95 12.82 -13.58
CA CYS A 68 -17.17 14.01 -13.26
C CYS A 68 -16.11 13.76 -12.19
N ARG A 69 -16.51 13.40 -10.96
CA ARG A 69 -15.57 13.28 -9.85
C ARG A 69 -14.49 12.23 -10.10
N PRO A 70 -14.82 10.97 -10.47
CA PRO A 70 -13.82 9.96 -10.81
C PRO A 70 -12.88 10.38 -11.95
N SER A 71 -13.39 11.03 -12.99
CA SER A 71 -12.59 11.47 -14.14
C SER A 71 -11.58 12.57 -13.76
N LEU A 72 -12.03 13.57 -12.99
CA LEU A 72 -11.14 14.63 -12.48
C LEU A 72 -10.09 14.05 -11.52
N ALA A 73 -10.47 13.10 -10.66
CA ALA A 73 -9.55 12.40 -9.78
C ALA A 73 -8.48 11.61 -10.57
N THR A 74 -8.87 10.96 -11.67
CA THR A 74 -7.92 10.31 -12.58
C THR A 74 -6.92 11.31 -13.17
N MET A 75 -7.36 12.49 -13.63
CA MET A 75 -6.47 13.49 -14.22
C MET A 75 -5.46 14.05 -13.21
N ILE A 76 -5.85 14.23 -11.95
CA ILE A 76 -4.99 14.81 -10.92
C ILE A 76 -4.06 13.78 -10.25
N THR A 77 -4.44 12.50 -10.21
CA THR A 77 -3.66 11.43 -9.56
C THR A 77 -2.87 10.58 -10.57
N GLY A 78 -3.25 10.58 -11.84
CA GLY A 78 -2.70 9.64 -12.83
C GLY A 78 -3.08 8.18 -12.56
N LEU A 79 -4.10 7.91 -11.74
CA LEU A 79 -4.56 6.57 -11.38
C LEU A 79 -5.96 6.27 -11.95
N TYR A 80 -6.29 5.00 -12.16
CA TYR A 80 -7.66 4.58 -12.50
C TYR A 80 -8.63 4.71 -11.31
N PRO A 81 -9.95 4.81 -11.56
CA PRO A 81 -10.96 4.87 -10.49
C PRO A 81 -10.93 3.74 -9.46
N HIS A 82 -10.54 2.53 -9.88
CA HIS A 82 -10.41 1.40 -8.97
C HIS A 82 -9.10 1.42 -8.16
N GLN A 83 -8.09 2.19 -8.60
CA GLN A 83 -6.82 2.37 -7.88
C GLN A 83 -6.93 3.50 -6.85
N HIS A 84 -7.51 4.65 -7.23
CA HIS A 84 -7.70 5.78 -6.32
C HIS A 84 -9.03 5.72 -5.52
N GLY A 85 -9.82 4.64 -5.64
CA GLY A 85 -11.03 4.38 -4.83
C GLY A 85 -12.28 5.22 -5.16
N LEU A 86 -12.14 6.39 -5.79
CA LEU A 86 -13.25 7.28 -6.14
C LEU A 86 -13.97 6.79 -7.40
N THR A 87 -15.00 5.95 -7.21
CA THR A 87 -15.78 5.33 -8.29
C THR A 87 -17.12 5.98 -8.59
N GLY A 88 -17.52 7.01 -7.85
CA GLY A 88 -18.78 7.72 -8.04
C GLY A 88 -18.69 9.16 -7.53
N ASN A 89 -19.75 9.94 -7.70
CA ASN A 89 -19.79 11.35 -7.29
C ASN A 89 -20.02 11.52 -5.79
N ASP A 90 -20.96 10.75 -5.23
CA ASP A 90 -21.40 10.87 -3.84
C ASP A 90 -21.36 9.53 -3.09
N PRO A 91 -21.23 9.54 -1.75
CA PRO A 91 -21.26 8.33 -0.92
C PRO A 91 -22.65 7.67 -0.90
N PRO A 92 -22.76 6.40 -0.45
CA PRO A 92 -24.07 5.79 -0.22
C PRO A 92 -24.86 6.55 0.87
N ASP A 93 -26.20 6.46 0.82
CA ASP A 93 -27.06 7.08 1.82
C ASP A 93 -26.64 6.70 3.26
N GLY A 94 -26.45 7.70 4.11
CA GLY A 94 -26.05 7.53 5.51
C GLY A 94 -24.56 7.31 5.76
N VAL A 95 -23.72 7.32 4.72
CA VAL A 95 -22.26 7.25 4.84
C VAL A 95 -21.65 8.65 4.77
N ASP A 96 -20.72 8.95 5.67
CA ASP A 96 -20.02 10.24 5.72
C ASP A 96 -19.13 10.44 4.47
N ARG A 97 -19.20 11.64 3.87
CA ARG A 97 -18.36 12.04 2.73
C ARG A 97 -16.87 12.02 3.06
N GLU A 98 -16.51 12.28 4.33
CA GLU A 98 -15.11 12.20 4.79
C GLU A 98 -14.47 10.85 4.48
N ARG A 99 -15.24 9.76 4.46
CA ARG A 99 -14.73 8.43 4.07
C ARG A 99 -14.32 8.36 2.61
N MET A 100 -14.98 9.10 1.72
CA MET A 100 -14.55 9.21 0.33
C MET A 100 -13.34 10.15 0.20
N LEU A 101 -13.34 11.28 0.92
CA LEU A 101 -12.22 12.23 0.90
C LEU A 101 -10.92 11.60 1.40
N ALA A 102 -10.99 10.63 2.31
CA ALA A 102 -9.82 9.87 2.75
C ALA A 102 -9.08 9.18 1.59
N HIS A 103 -9.74 8.86 0.47
CA HIS A 103 -9.07 8.26 -0.69
C HIS A 103 -8.08 9.20 -1.35
N ILE A 104 -8.43 10.48 -1.55
CA ILE A 104 -7.49 11.44 -2.15
C ILE A 104 -6.30 11.69 -1.23
N ALA A 105 -6.55 11.75 0.08
CA ALA A 105 -5.51 12.02 1.08
C ALA A 105 -4.47 10.89 1.23
N ASN A 106 -4.75 9.72 0.66
CA ASN A 106 -3.88 8.54 0.71
C ASN A 106 -3.13 8.27 -0.61
N VAL A 107 -3.35 9.09 -1.64
CA VAL A 107 -2.64 8.98 -2.92
C VAL A 107 -1.88 10.27 -3.20
N GLU A 108 -0.75 10.13 -3.86
CA GLU A 108 0.04 11.28 -4.25
C GLU A 108 -0.57 11.97 -5.47
N THR A 109 -0.78 13.28 -5.38
CA THR A 109 -1.42 14.07 -6.43
C THR A 109 -0.41 14.93 -7.21
N LEU A 110 -0.73 15.28 -8.45
CA LEU A 110 0.12 16.08 -9.31
C LEU A 110 0.57 17.42 -8.69
N PRO A 111 -0.31 18.23 -8.03
CA PRO A 111 0.11 19.47 -7.39
C PRO A 111 1.06 19.25 -6.21
N GLU A 112 0.91 18.18 -5.43
CA GLU A 112 1.84 17.86 -4.34
C GLU A 112 3.24 17.56 -4.88
N ILE A 113 3.33 16.77 -5.96
CA ILE A 113 4.61 16.44 -6.59
C ILE A 113 5.27 17.71 -7.12
N LEU A 114 4.53 18.53 -7.87
CA LEU A 114 5.05 19.77 -8.44
C LEU A 114 5.39 20.81 -7.37
N GLY A 115 4.61 20.88 -6.28
CA GLY A 115 4.87 21.76 -5.14
C GLY A 115 6.22 21.47 -4.48
N ARG A 116 6.58 20.19 -4.32
CA ARG A 116 7.93 19.80 -3.84
C ARG A 116 9.03 20.14 -4.84
N ALA A 117 8.70 20.17 -6.13
CA ALA A 117 9.57 20.66 -7.20
C ALA A 117 9.59 22.19 -7.31
N GLY A 118 8.95 22.92 -6.39
CA GLY A 118 8.97 24.38 -6.31
C GLY A 118 8.05 25.08 -7.32
N TYR A 119 6.94 24.44 -7.71
CA TYR A 119 5.89 25.08 -8.50
C TYR A 119 4.83 25.72 -7.59
N ALA A 120 4.33 26.88 -8.00
CA ALA A 120 3.05 27.38 -7.51
C ALA A 120 1.91 26.63 -8.21
N SER A 121 0.74 26.51 -7.60
CA SER A 121 -0.42 25.88 -8.24
C SER A 121 -1.73 26.53 -7.84
N LEU A 122 -2.62 26.71 -8.83
CA LEU A 122 -3.94 27.31 -8.63
C LEU A 122 -5.04 26.34 -9.10
N GLN A 123 -5.97 26.04 -8.20
CA GLN A 123 -7.22 25.37 -8.50
C GLN A 123 -8.34 26.37 -8.83
N THR A 124 -8.95 26.24 -10.01
CA THR A 124 -10.17 26.98 -10.38
C THR A 124 -11.23 26.07 -10.98
N GLY A 125 -12.51 26.41 -10.78
CA GLY A 125 -13.62 25.64 -11.33
C GLY A 125 -13.97 24.41 -10.49
N LYS A 126 -14.29 23.30 -11.16
CA LYS A 126 -14.69 22.06 -10.53
C LYS A 126 -13.56 21.43 -9.72
N TRP A 127 -13.89 21.08 -8.48
CA TRP A 127 -13.08 20.30 -7.56
C TRP A 127 -14.00 19.61 -6.55
N TRP A 128 -13.83 18.30 -6.37
CA TRP A 128 -14.75 17.47 -5.56
C TRP A 128 -14.13 16.99 -4.25
N GLU A 129 -12.82 17.15 -4.07
CA GLU A 129 -12.08 16.49 -3.02
C GLU A 129 -11.89 17.36 -1.78
N GLY A 130 -12.94 18.11 -1.42
CA GLY A 130 -12.95 19.01 -0.28
C GLY A 130 -12.22 20.32 -0.57
N ASP A 131 -11.41 20.78 0.38
CA ASP A 131 -10.58 21.96 0.20
C ASP A 131 -9.54 21.73 -0.93
N ASN A 132 -9.14 22.78 -1.64
CA ASN A 132 -8.11 22.69 -2.67
C ASN A 132 -6.78 22.12 -2.12
N ALA A 133 -6.43 22.42 -0.87
CA ALA A 133 -5.22 21.91 -0.24
C ALA A 133 -5.25 20.38 -0.06
N SER A 134 -6.43 19.74 -0.07
CA SER A 134 -6.55 18.27 -0.07
C SER A 134 -5.97 17.63 -1.34
N GLY A 135 -5.87 18.38 -2.45
CA GLY A 135 -5.18 17.98 -3.67
C GLY A 135 -3.77 18.55 -3.78
N GLY A 136 -3.25 19.15 -2.70
CA GLY A 136 -1.93 19.77 -2.63
C GLY A 136 -1.75 21.06 -3.43
N PHE A 137 -2.83 21.70 -3.87
CA PHE A 137 -2.74 23.01 -4.49
C PHE A 137 -2.20 24.04 -3.50
N THR A 138 -1.40 24.99 -3.98
CA THR A 138 -0.91 26.08 -3.12
C THR A 138 -2.00 27.13 -2.89
N GLU A 139 -2.85 27.33 -3.88
CA GLU A 139 -3.98 28.25 -3.88
C GLU A 139 -5.18 27.64 -4.59
N GLY A 140 -6.39 28.06 -4.24
CA GLY A 140 -7.59 27.59 -4.92
C GLY A 140 -8.84 28.36 -4.56
N MET A 141 -9.86 28.24 -5.41
CA MET A 141 -11.17 28.85 -5.20
C MET A 141 -12.09 27.96 -4.37
N THR A 142 -11.88 26.64 -4.37
CA THR A 142 -12.73 25.69 -3.64
C THR A 142 -12.26 25.55 -2.19
N HIS A 143 -13.21 25.72 -1.25
CA HIS A 143 -12.98 25.57 0.19
C HIS A 143 -13.55 24.25 0.75
N GLY A 144 -14.45 23.58 0.01
CA GLY A 144 -14.92 22.23 0.31
C GLY A 144 -15.89 22.11 1.49
N ASP A 145 -16.45 23.22 1.98
CA ASP A 145 -17.29 23.25 3.19
C ASP A 145 -18.76 22.99 2.82
N PRO A 146 -19.31 21.79 3.11
CA PRO A 146 -20.67 21.44 2.70
C PRO A 146 -21.73 22.35 3.32
N ALA A 147 -21.48 22.95 4.48
CA ALA A 147 -22.39 23.90 5.12
C ALA A 147 -22.52 25.21 4.33
N ARG A 148 -21.54 25.52 3.47
CA ARG A 148 -21.52 26.68 2.58
C ARG A 148 -21.84 26.33 1.12
N GLY A 149 -22.31 25.11 0.84
CA GLY A 149 -22.55 24.63 -0.53
C GLY A 149 -21.39 23.85 -1.15
N GLY A 150 -20.34 23.60 -0.35
CA GLY A 150 -19.21 22.69 -0.56
C GLY A 150 -19.56 21.37 -1.22
N ARG A 151 -19.38 21.21 -2.54
CA ARG A 151 -19.59 19.89 -3.16
C ARG A 151 -18.70 19.59 -4.35
N HIS A 152 -18.64 20.50 -5.33
CA HIS A 152 -18.01 20.23 -6.61
C HIS A 152 -17.34 21.46 -7.24
N GLY A 153 -16.97 22.46 -6.43
CA GLY A 153 -16.18 23.61 -6.89
C GLY A 153 -16.44 24.91 -6.12
N ASP A 154 -17.58 25.05 -5.46
CA ASP A 154 -17.96 26.17 -4.59
C ASP A 154 -17.81 27.54 -5.29
N GLU A 155 -17.05 28.47 -4.71
CA GLU A 155 -16.72 29.76 -5.33
C GLU A 155 -16.01 29.56 -6.68
N GLY A 156 -15.32 28.44 -6.88
CA GLY A 156 -14.68 28.06 -8.14
C GLY A 156 -15.64 27.98 -9.32
N LEU A 157 -16.92 27.68 -9.11
CA LEU A 157 -17.91 27.59 -10.21
C LEU A 157 -18.18 28.95 -10.89
N ALA A 158 -17.76 30.06 -10.28
CA ALA A 158 -17.82 31.40 -10.87
C ALA A 158 -16.78 31.62 -11.97
N ILE A 159 -15.70 30.81 -12.03
CA ILE A 159 -14.64 31.00 -13.02
C ILE A 159 -15.17 30.76 -14.46
N GLY A 160 -14.78 31.62 -15.39
CA GLY A 160 -15.25 31.62 -16.78
C GLY A 160 -16.68 32.17 -16.96
N ARG A 161 -17.56 31.97 -15.98
CA ARG A 161 -18.97 32.42 -16.05
C ARG A 161 -19.16 33.85 -15.59
N GLU A 162 -18.54 34.20 -14.47
CA GLU A 162 -18.69 35.50 -13.81
C GLU A 162 -17.38 36.26 -13.74
N THR A 163 -16.24 35.54 -13.65
CA THR A 163 -14.92 36.17 -13.51
C THR A 163 -13.80 35.31 -14.09
N MET A 164 -12.69 35.97 -14.45
CA MET A 164 -11.38 35.35 -14.70
C MET A 164 -10.29 35.92 -13.78
N ALA A 165 -10.66 36.85 -12.87
CA ALA A 165 -9.72 37.64 -12.09
C ALA A 165 -8.74 36.83 -11.22
N PRO A 166 -9.15 35.74 -10.51
CA PRO A 166 -8.22 34.95 -9.71
C PRO A 166 -7.06 34.37 -10.54
N ILE A 167 -7.32 33.97 -11.78
CA ILE A 167 -6.29 33.47 -12.69
C ILE A 167 -5.32 34.59 -13.05
N PHE A 168 -5.83 35.77 -13.40
CA PHE A 168 -4.97 36.90 -13.79
C PHE A 168 -4.05 37.33 -12.65
N THR A 169 -4.58 37.43 -11.43
CA THR A 169 -3.78 37.74 -10.24
C THR A 169 -2.68 36.70 -10.04
N PHE A 170 -3.02 35.40 -10.10
CA PHE A 170 -2.04 34.33 -9.94
C PHE A 170 -0.95 34.33 -11.02
N LEU A 171 -1.33 34.58 -12.27
CA LEU A 171 -0.37 34.70 -13.38
C LEU A 171 0.56 35.90 -13.19
N ASP A 172 0.04 37.04 -12.72
CA ASP A 172 0.85 38.23 -12.42
C ASP A 172 1.84 37.96 -11.28
N GLU A 173 1.40 37.34 -10.19
CA GLU A 173 2.26 36.98 -9.04
C GLU A 173 3.34 35.96 -9.40
N CYS A 174 3.02 34.95 -10.22
CA CYS A 174 4.00 33.99 -10.71
C CYS A 174 5.01 34.64 -11.66
N ALA A 175 4.56 35.54 -12.55
CA ALA A 175 5.43 36.27 -13.46
C ALA A 175 6.36 37.24 -12.71
N GLU A 176 5.87 37.93 -11.68
CA GLU A 176 6.67 38.83 -10.83
C GLU A 176 7.72 38.09 -10.00
N SER A 177 7.40 36.87 -9.54
CA SER A 177 8.28 36.06 -8.70
C SER A 177 9.17 35.09 -9.49
N GLU A 178 9.02 35.01 -10.81
CA GLU A 178 9.66 34.01 -11.68
C GLU A 178 9.42 32.55 -11.21
N THR A 179 8.28 32.31 -10.57
CA THR A 179 7.89 30.98 -10.07
C THR A 179 7.14 30.22 -11.16
N PRO A 180 7.57 29.01 -11.56
CA PRO A 180 6.81 28.22 -12.52
C PRO A 180 5.52 27.73 -11.88
N PHE A 181 4.46 27.59 -12.68
CA PHE A 181 3.13 27.29 -12.14
C PHE A 181 2.42 26.10 -12.79
N PHE A 182 1.47 25.53 -12.04
CA PHE A 182 0.45 24.62 -12.53
C PHE A 182 -0.95 25.21 -12.33
N LEU A 183 -1.67 25.47 -13.42
CA LEU A 183 -3.02 25.99 -13.40
C LEU A 183 -4.04 24.90 -13.78
N TRP A 184 -4.93 24.58 -12.83
CA TRP A 184 -6.11 23.76 -13.07
C TRP A 184 -7.30 24.66 -13.42
N TYR A 185 -7.69 24.66 -14.70
CA TYR A 185 -8.81 25.44 -15.22
C TYR A 185 -9.96 24.52 -15.64
N ALA A 186 -10.91 24.30 -14.74
CA ALA A 186 -12.04 23.39 -14.95
C ALA A 186 -13.40 24.10 -14.79
N PRO A 187 -13.72 25.13 -15.58
CA PRO A 187 -14.97 25.87 -15.42
C PRO A 187 -16.20 24.95 -15.52
N PHE A 188 -17.30 25.37 -14.89
CA PHE A 188 -18.57 24.63 -14.93
C PHE A 188 -19.33 24.90 -16.23
N LEU A 189 -18.67 24.58 -17.36
CA LEU A 189 -19.08 24.85 -18.74
C LEU A 189 -18.56 23.74 -19.66
N PRO A 190 -19.34 23.27 -20.65
CA PRO A 190 -20.78 23.50 -20.88
C PRO A 190 -21.75 22.65 -20.01
N HIS A 191 -21.65 22.71 -18.67
CA HIS A 191 -22.55 21.96 -17.77
C HIS A 191 -23.94 22.60 -17.59
N ARG A 192 -24.90 21.76 -17.17
CA ARG A 192 -26.26 22.18 -16.79
C ARG A 192 -26.31 22.98 -15.47
N PRO A 193 -27.28 23.90 -15.26
CA PRO A 193 -28.30 24.32 -16.21
C PRO A 193 -27.69 25.02 -17.44
N HIS A 194 -28.21 24.74 -18.64
CA HIS A 194 -27.76 25.41 -19.86
C HIS A 194 -28.43 26.78 -19.97
N ASP A 195 -27.74 27.81 -19.51
CA ASP A 195 -28.16 29.19 -19.37
C ASP A 195 -27.14 30.17 -20.00
N PRO A 196 -26.82 30.00 -21.29
CA PRO A 196 -25.82 30.82 -21.97
C PRO A 196 -26.26 32.29 -22.03
N PRO A 197 -25.30 33.23 -22.13
CA PRO A 197 -25.59 34.63 -22.41
C PRO A 197 -26.53 34.77 -23.61
N ALA A 198 -27.50 35.69 -23.52
CA ALA A 198 -28.50 35.89 -24.59
C ALA A 198 -27.86 36.18 -25.96
N ARG A 199 -26.69 36.82 -25.97
CA ARG A 199 -25.91 37.10 -27.20
C ARG A 199 -25.41 35.83 -27.90
N LEU A 200 -25.12 34.77 -27.15
CA LEU A 200 -24.69 33.48 -27.69
C LEU A 200 -25.92 32.66 -28.07
N LEU A 201 -26.92 32.59 -27.19
CA LEU A 201 -28.15 31.84 -27.46
C LEU A 201 -28.80 32.25 -28.79
N ALA A 202 -28.86 33.56 -29.07
CA ALA A 202 -29.45 34.10 -30.30
C ALA A 202 -28.76 33.59 -31.59
N LYS A 203 -27.49 33.17 -31.55
CA LYS A 203 -26.78 32.58 -32.71
C LYS A 203 -27.27 31.17 -33.03
N TYR A 204 -27.71 30.44 -32.00
CA TYR A 204 -28.10 29.03 -32.09
C TYR A 204 -29.60 28.83 -32.17
N GLU A 205 -30.41 29.84 -31.86
CA GLU A 205 -31.86 29.80 -32.05
C GLU A 205 -32.21 29.84 -33.55
N GLN A 206 -32.69 28.70 -34.07
CA GLN A 206 -33.12 28.56 -35.46
C GLN A 206 -34.47 27.84 -35.56
N PRO A 207 -35.30 28.14 -36.58
CA PRO A 207 -36.56 27.42 -36.80
C PRO A 207 -36.34 25.91 -36.88
N GLY A 208 -37.07 25.14 -36.06
CA GLY A 208 -36.98 23.69 -36.02
C GLY A 208 -35.87 23.11 -35.13
N ARG A 209 -34.97 23.93 -34.56
CA ARG A 209 -33.98 23.45 -33.58
C ARG A 209 -34.59 23.42 -32.16
N PRO A 210 -34.48 22.31 -31.42
CA PRO A 210 -34.91 22.26 -30.02
C PRO A 210 -34.16 23.26 -29.15
N ALA A 211 -34.87 23.90 -28.22
CA ALA A 211 -34.28 24.91 -27.32
C ALA A 211 -33.19 24.34 -26.40
N SER A 212 -33.30 23.07 -25.99
CA SER A 212 -32.27 22.39 -25.20
C SER A 212 -30.96 22.26 -25.97
N VAL A 213 -31.04 21.90 -27.26
CA VAL A 213 -29.89 21.82 -28.18
C VAL A 213 -29.29 23.19 -28.43
N ALA A 214 -30.10 24.20 -28.73
CA ALA A 214 -29.60 25.56 -28.97
C ALA A 214 -28.87 26.14 -27.75
N LYS A 215 -29.41 25.91 -26.54
CA LYS A 215 -28.77 26.33 -25.28
C LYS A 215 -27.45 25.62 -25.06
N TYR A 216 -27.42 24.29 -25.21
CA TYR A 216 -26.19 23.51 -25.06
C TYR A 216 -25.08 23.96 -26.03
N GLN A 217 -25.41 24.10 -27.32
CA GLN A 217 -24.45 24.55 -28.32
C GLN A 217 -23.90 25.96 -28.02
N ALA A 218 -24.75 26.85 -27.53
CA ALA A 218 -24.32 28.18 -27.07
C ALA A 218 -23.43 28.13 -25.81
N MET A 219 -23.60 27.14 -24.94
CA MET A 219 -22.69 26.92 -23.80
C MET A 219 -21.30 26.46 -24.27
N CYS A 220 -21.23 25.62 -25.31
CA CYS A 220 -19.96 25.18 -25.89
C CYS A 220 -19.16 26.35 -26.47
N GLU A 221 -19.81 27.25 -27.22
CA GLU A 221 -19.16 28.49 -27.68
C GLU A 221 -18.79 29.42 -26.53
N TRP A 222 -19.59 29.47 -25.45
CA TRP A 222 -19.23 30.27 -24.27
C TRP A 222 -17.96 29.76 -23.61
N PHE A 223 -17.82 28.44 -23.45
CA PHE A 223 -16.61 27.81 -22.94
C PHE A 223 -15.39 28.13 -23.82
N ASP A 224 -15.55 28.10 -25.15
CA ASP A 224 -14.48 28.50 -26.08
C ASP A 224 -14.04 29.96 -25.88
N GLU A 225 -14.99 30.89 -25.69
CA GLU A 225 -14.66 32.31 -25.41
C GLU A 225 -13.85 32.48 -24.11
N THR A 226 -14.14 31.67 -23.08
CA THR A 226 -13.39 31.73 -21.82
C THR A 226 -12.02 31.07 -21.93
N CYS A 227 -11.88 30.04 -22.77
CA CYS A 227 -10.57 29.50 -23.16
C CYS A 227 -9.74 30.53 -23.92
N GLY A 228 -10.33 31.25 -24.86
CA GLY A 228 -9.68 32.38 -25.55
C GLY A 228 -9.17 33.43 -24.57
N THR A 229 -10.01 33.84 -23.62
CA THR A 229 -9.63 34.79 -22.56
C THR A 229 -8.43 34.32 -21.72
N LEU A 230 -8.35 33.01 -21.42
CA LEU A 230 -7.21 32.43 -20.70
C LEU A 230 -5.94 32.43 -21.56
N LEU A 231 -6.03 32.00 -22.82
CA LEU A 231 -4.90 31.92 -23.74
C LEU A 231 -4.33 33.31 -24.06
N ASP A 232 -5.21 34.28 -24.31
CA ASP A 232 -4.83 35.68 -24.52
C ASP A 232 -4.09 36.24 -23.29
N ALA A 233 -4.53 35.90 -22.07
CA ALA A 233 -3.85 36.33 -20.85
C ALA A 233 -2.42 35.79 -20.70
N LEU A 234 -2.14 34.59 -21.22
CA LEU A 234 -0.78 34.04 -21.29
C LEU A 234 0.05 34.77 -22.35
N ASP A 235 -0.52 35.07 -23.51
CA ASP A 235 0.15 35.80 -24.60
C ASP A 235 0.48 37.24 -24.19
N GLU A 236 -0.46 37.95 -23.57
CA GLU A 236 -0.29 39.33 -23.08
C GLU A 236 0.83 39.45 -22.03
N ARG A 237 1.08 38.38 -21.26
CA ARG A 237 2.14 38.29 -20.25
C ARG A 237 3.45 37.70 -20.79
N GLY A 238 3.49 37.31 -22.07
CA GLY A 238 4.65 36.66 -22.68
C GLY A 238 4.95 35.26 -22.12
N LEU A 239 3.99 34.63 -21.43
CA LEU A 239 4.15 33.31 -20.81
C LEU A 239 3.91 32.16 -21.80
N ALA A 240 3.20 32.41 -22.89
CA ALA A 240 2.74 31.38 -23.81
C ALA A 240 3.84 30.57 -24.49
N GLY A 241 5.06 31.11 -24.64
CA GLY A 241 6.20 30.41 -25.25
C GLY A 241 6.75 29.27 -24.37
N ASP A 242 6.70 29.46 -23.05
CA ASP A 242 7.25 28.54 -22.05
C ASP A 242 6.16 27.80 -21.28
N THR A 243 4.94 27.76 -21.81
CA THR A 243 3.79 27.09 -21.19
C THR A 243 3.36 25.87 -21.97
N LEU A 244 3.33 24.71 -21.29
CA LEU A 244 2.63 23.51 -21.72
C LEU A 244 1.13 23.69 -21.48
N VAL A 245 0.34 23.73 -22.56
CA VAL A 245 -1.12 23.80 -22.48
C VAL A 245 -1.71 22.45 -22.87
N LEU A 246 -2.50 21.88 -21.97
CA LEU A 246 -3.21 20.62 -22.13
C LEU A 246 -4.72 20.90 -22.14
N PHE A 247 -5.45 20.24 -23.04
CA PHE A 247 -6.91 20.28 -23.08
C PHE A 247 -7.48 18.87 -22.99
N ALA A 248 -8.55 18.69 -22.21
CA ALA A 248 -9.41 17.52 -22.21
C ALA A 248 -10.85 17.90 -21.82
N SER A 249 -11.81 16.99 -22.07
CA SER A 249 -13.13 17.04 -21.42
C SER A 249 -13.22 15.93 -20.37
N ASP A 250 -13.86 16.18 -19.24
CA ASP A 250 -13.98 15.20 -18.15
C ASP A 250 -14.99 14.08 -18.44
N ASN A 251 -15.90 14.30 -19.39
CA ASN A 251 -16.83 13.31 -19.92
C ASN A 251 -17.46 13.80 -21.25
N GLY A 252 -18.12 12.90 -21.97
CA GLY A 252 -18.90 13.22 -23.17
C GLY A 252 -20.39 13.50 -22.90
N TRP A 253 -21.02 14.31 -23.75
CA TRP A 253 -22.43 14.71 -23.61
C TRP A 253 -23.19 14.80 -24.94
N ILE A 254 -24.04 13.81 -25.22
CA ILE A 254 -25.05 13.90 -26.27
C ILE A 254 -26.29 14.62 -25.71
N GLN A 255 -26.58 15.82 -26.18
CA GLN A 255 -27.74 16.60 -25.72
C GLN A 255 -29.08 15.93 -26.12
N ASP A 256 -29.96 15.73 -25.15
CA ASP A 256 -31.35 15.29 -25.42
C ASP A 256 -32.14 16.43 -26.10
N PRO A 257 -32.71 16.22 -27.31
CA PRO A 257 -33.58 17.20 -27.94
C PRO A 257 -34.90 17.41 -27.20
N GLY A 258 -35.35 16.44 -26.39
CA GLY A 258 -36.61 16.48 -25.65
C GLY A 258 -36.54 17.15 -24.29
N GLY A 259 -35.35 17.40 -23.74
CA GLY A 259 -35.19 17.89 -22.38
C GLY A 259 -33.80 18.44 -22.07
N PRO A 260 -33.55 18.91 -20.83
CA PRO A 260 -32.28 19.50 -20.42
C PRO A 260 -31.21 18.45 -20.05
N GLY A 261 -31.48 17.16 -20.26
CA GLY A 261 -30.56 16.06 -19.95
C GLY A 261 -29.75 15.61 -21.15
N TYR A 262 -29.10 14.46 -21.00
CA TYR A 262 -28.39 13.78 -22.07
C TYR A 262 -29.19 12.60 -22.64
N ALA A 263 -28.92 12.27 -23.90
CA ALA A 263 -29.47 11.12 -24.62
C ALA A 263 -28.77 9.80 -24.21
N PRO A 264 -29.30 8.62 -24.60
CA PRO A 264 -28.63 7.33 -24.39
C PRO A 264 -27.21 7.29 -24.96
N ARG A 265 -26.35 6.43 -24.39
CA ARG A 265 -24.92 6.28 -24.77
C ARG A 265 -24.05 7.54 -24.60
N SER A 266 -24.52 8.50 -23.81
CA SER A 266 -23.83 9.72 -23.42
C SER A 266 -23.03 9.51 -22.11
N LYS A 267 -22.85 10.57 -21.32
CA LYS A 267 -22.37 10.58 -19.92
C LYS A 267 -22.89 9.38 -19.11
N ARG A 268 -22.04 8.83 -18.24
CA ARG A 268 -22.24 7.62 -17.41
C ARG A 268 -22.29 6.29 -18.17
N THR A 269 -21.79 6.24 -19.40
CA THR A 269 -21.74 5.00 -20.19
C THR A 269 -20.34 4.75 -20.77
N ALA A 270 -20.04 3.50 -21.11
CA ALA A 270 -18.77 3.10 -21.71
C ALA A 270 -18.65 3.40 -23.22
N TYR A 271 -19.71 3.95 -23.83
CA TYR A 271 -19.82 4.21 -25.26
C TYR A 271 -19.09 5.51 -25.64
N GLU A 272 -18.74 5.68 -26.92
CA GLU A 272 -17.97 6.82 -27.46
C GLU A 272 -18.56 8.16 -27.02
N GLY A 273 -19.90 8.28 -27.01
CA GLY A 273 -20.60 9.49 -26.58
C GLY A 273 -20.41 9.85 -25.11
N GLY A 274 -19.96 8.91 -24.27
CA GLY A 274 -19.63 9.14 -22.86
C GLY A 274 -18.13 9.22 -22.58
N VAL A 275 -17.30 8.36 -23.21
CA VAL A 275 -15.89 8.22 -22.86
C VAL A 275 -14.91 8.86 -23.83
N ARG A 276 -15.26 9.06 -25.10
CA ARG A 276 -14.34 9.70 -26.05
C ARG A 276 -14.36 11.20 -25.84
N THR A 277 -13.19 11.79 -25.66
CA THR A 277 -12.98 13.23 -25.52
C THR A 277 -11.62 13.58 -26.14
N PRO A 278 -11.51 14.53 -27.07
CA PRO A 278 -10.23 14.84 -27.70
C PRO A 278 -9.23 15.40 -26.68
N ILE A 279 -7.95 15.08 -26.85
CA ILE A 279 -6.84 15.69 -26.08
C ILE A 279 -6.01 16.56 -27.00
N LEU A 280 -5.66 17.77 -26.53
CA LEU A 280 -4.71 18.66 -27.19
C LEU A 280 -3.50 18.85 -26.28
N VAL A 281 -2.30 18.78 -26.85
CA VAL A 281 -1.04 19.06 -26.16
C VAL A 281 -0.26 20.10 -26.96
N ARG A 282 -0.19 21.33 -26.45
CA ARG A 282 0.58 22.42 -27.05
C ARG A 282 1.79 22.74 -26.18
N TRP A 283 2.98 22.61 -26.77
CA TRP A 283 4.20 23.13 -26.16
C TRP A 283 5.13 23.66 -27.26
N PRO A 284 5.17 25.00 -27.47
CA PRO A 284 5.92 25.60 -28.57
C PRO A 284 7.39 25.18 -28.58
N GLY A 285 7.88 24.71 -29.73
CA GLY A 285 9.27 24.29 -29.91
C GLY A 285 9.63 22.92 -29.32
N VAL A 286 8.73 22.28 -28.57
CA VAL A 286 8.95 20.95 -27.97
C VAL A 286 8.02 19.90 -28.57
N VAL A 287 6.71 20.15 -28.58
CA VAL A 287 5.71 19.24 -29.16
C VAL A 287 5.46 19.60 -30.62
N THR A 288 5.46 18.60 -31.50
CA THR A 288 5.19 18.78 -32.93
C THR A 288 3.68 18.85 -33.20
N PRO A 289 3.15 19.96 -33.73
CA PRO A 289 1.74 20.06 -34.06
C PRO A 289 1.32 19.07 -35.15
N GLY A 290 0.16 18.46 -34.99
CA GLY A 290 -0.33 17.45 -35.93
C GLY A 290 -1.49 16.62 -35.38
N VAL A 291 -2.10 15.82 -36.24
CA VAL A 291 -3.18 14.89 -35.87
C VAL A 291 -2.59 13.50 -35.63
N TYR A 292 -2.81 12.96 -34.44
CA TYR A 292 -2.27 11.68 -34.00
C TYR A 292 -3.42 10.72 -33.69
N ASN A 293 -3.74 9.82 -34.63
CA ASN A 293 -4.88 8.89 -34.56
C ASN A 293 -4.64 7.66 -33.65
N VAL A 294 -3.66 7.72 -32.77
CA VAL A 294 -3.39 6.66 -31.79
C VAL A 294 -4.36 6.79 -30.62
N PRO A 295 -4.94 5.69 -30.11
CA PRO A 295 -5.77 5.74 -28.90
C PRO A 295 -4.98 6.26 -27.70
N VAL A 296 -5.48 7.31 -27.04
CA VAL A 296 -4.87 7.87 -25.83
C VAL A 296 -5.88 8.06 -24.70
N SER A 297 -5.44 8.42 -23.49
CA SER A 297 -6.36 8.59 -22.36
C SER A 297 -6.00 9.73 -21.42
N THR A 298 -7.00 10.30 -20.73
CA THR A 298 -6.76 11.37 -19.76
C THR A 298 -5.94 10.94 -18.54
N ILE A 299 -5.77 9.63 -18.31
CA ILE A 299 -4.81 9.10 -17.33
C ILE A 299 -3.35 9.40 -17.70
N ASP A 300 -3.08 9.69 -18.97
CA ASP A 300 -1.75 10.07 -19.49
C ASP A 300 -1.34 11.49 -19.09
N LEU A 301 -2.29 12.33 -18.66
CA LEU A 301 -2.03 13.76 -18.45
C LEU A 301 -1.05 14.02 -17.29
N ALA A 302 -1.24 13.37 -16.14
CA ALA A 302 -0.32 13.53 -15.00
C ALA A 302 1.10 13.04 -15.33
N PRO A 303 1.32 11.83 -15.89
CA PRO A 303 2.63 11.40 -16.39
C PRO A 303 3.26 12.38 -17.40
N THR A 304 2.45 12.92 -18.33
CA THR A 304 2.90 13.91 -19.33
C THR A 304 3.42 15.18 -18.66
N VAL A 305 2.69 15.71 -17.67
CA VAL A 305 3.08 16.91 -16.93
C VAL A 305 4.35 16.66 -16.12
N LEU A 306 4.43 15.53 -15.41
CA LEU A 306 5.62 15.18 -14.63
C LEU A 306 6.85 15.05 -15.53
N ALA A 307 6.72 14.36 -16.67
CA ALA A 307 7.79 14.23 -17.65
C ALA A 307 8.22 15.61 -18.20
N ALA A 308 7.28 16.48 -18.55
CA ALA A 308 7.56 17.84 -19.03
C ALA A 308 8.33 18.68 -17.99
N CYS A 309 7.98 18.52 -16.71
CA CYS A 309 8.61 19.21 -15.59
C CYS A 309 9.90 18.53 -15.08
N GLY A 310 10.38 17.49 -15.77
CA GLY A 310 11.58 16.74 -15.39
C GLY A 310 11.46 15.98 -14.07
N GLN A 311 10.23 15.64 -13.65
CA GLN A 311 9.94 14.88 -12.44
C GLN A 311 9.87 13.38 -12.75
N VAL A 312 10.18 12.56 -11.74
CA VAL A 312 10.01 11.10 -11.84
C VAL A 312 8.52 10.79 -11.81
N VAL A 313 8.03 10.05 -12.80
CA VAL A 313 6.67 9.51 -12.81
C VAL A 313 6.62 8.33 -11.83
N PRO A 314 5.77 8.37 -10.78
CA PRO A 314 5.60 7.24 -9.87
C PRO A 314 5.20 5.96 -10.61
N ALA A 315 5.81 4.83 -10.25
CA ALA A 315 5.52 3.53 -10.88
C ALA A 315 4.04 3.10 -10.76
N ALA A 316 3.31 3.65 -9.79
CA ALA A 316 1.89 3.40 -9.60
C ALA A 316 1.00 4.05 -10.68
N MET A 317 1.47 5.11 -11.36
CA MET A 317 0.72 5.78 -12.44
C MET A 317 0.89 4.99 -13.75
N PRO A 318 -0.16 4.31 -14.27
CA PRO A 318 -0.01 3.46 -15.45
C PRO A 318 -0.07 4.21 -16.78
N GLY A 319 -0.40 5.51 -16.77
CA GLY A 319 -0.48 6.34 -17.97
C GLY A 319 0.88 6.57 -18.64
N ALA A 320 0.88 6.81 -19.94
CA ALA A 320 2.09 7.09 -20.71
C ALA A 320 2.24 8.60 -20.95
N SER A 321 3.48 9.11 -20.98
CA SER A 321 3.73 10.49 -21.40
C SER A 321 3.31 10.72 -22.85
N LEU A 322 2.50 11.74 -23.11
CA LEU A 322 2.09 12.15 -24.46
C LEU A 322 3.16 12.95 -25.20
N LEU A 323 4.26 13.32 -24.54
CA LEU A 323 5.40 13.98 -25.19
C LEU A 323 6.12 13.06 -26.17
N ASP A 324 6.00 11.74 -25.95
CA ASP A 324 6.73 10.70 -26.70
C ASP A 324 5.87 10.06 -27.80
N VAL A 325 4.67 10.60 -28.05
CA VAL A 325 3.68 9.96 -28.93
C VAL A 325 3.69 10.60 -30.31
N GLY A 326 3.86 9.77 -31.35
CA GLY A 326 3.63 10.14 -32.74
C GLY A 326 4.86 10.42 -33.61
N GLY A 327 6.08 10.32 -33.05
CA GLY A 327 7.31 10.26 -33.84
C GLY A 327 7.46 8.92 -34.58
N ALA A 328 8.28 8.88 -35.64
CA ALA A 328 8.58 7.62 -36.36
C ALA A 328 9.25 6.55 -35.47
N ASP A 329 9.90 6.99 -34.39
CA ASP A 329 10.55 6.16 -33.36
C ASP A 329 9.71 6.01 -32.09
N ALA A 330 8.46 6.52 -32.07
CA ALA A 330 7.59 6.39 -30.90
C ALA A 330 7.23 4.92 -30.67
N PRO A 331 7.25 4.43 -29.42
CA PRO A 331 6.89 3.05 -29.12
C PRO A 331 5.44 2.76 -29.54
N GLU A 332 5.19 1.52 -29.96
CA GLU A 332 3.84 1.06 -30.26
C GLU A 332 2.99 1.19 -28.99
N ARG A 333 1.87 1.92 -29.11
CA ARG A 333 1.01 2.19 -27.98
C ARG A 333 0.06 1.01 -27.75
N GLY A 334 0.05 0.52 -26.51
CA GLY A 334 -0.85 -0.54 -26.08
C GLY A 334 -2.31 -0.11 -25.95
N PRO A 335 -3.20 -1.05 -25.53
CA PRO A 335 -4.63 -0.79 -25.35
C PRO A 335 -4.92 0.29 -24.31
N VAL A 336 -5.99 1.05 -24.54
CA VAL A 336 -6.56 2.00 -23.58
C VAL A 336 -7.75 1.35 -22.89
N PHE A 337 -7.78 1.40 -21.56
CA PHE A 337 -8.82 0.80 -20.75
C PHE A 337 -9.66 1.83 -19.99
N GLY A 338 -10.86 1.43 -19.61
CA GLY A 338 -11.67 2.17 -18.67
C GLY A 338 -12.85 1.37 -18.10
N ALA A 339 -13.56 2.00 -17.17
CA ALA A 339 -14.71 1.41 -16.50
C ALA A 339 -15.79 2.46 -16.23
N SER A 340 -17.05 2.05 -16.34
CA SER A 340 -18.21 2.84 -15.96
C SER A 340 -18.77 2.35 -14.63
N PHE A 341 -19.24 3.29 -13.82
CA PHE A 341 -19.70 3.03 -12.46
C PHE A 341 -21.09 3.63 -12.21
N THR A 342 -21.71 3.24 -11.10
CA THR A 342 -22.91 3.88 -10.57
C THR A 342 -22.67 5.37 -10.31
N HIS A 343 -23.75 6.17 -10.34
CA HIS A 343 -23.60 7.62 -10.11
C HIS A 343 -23.09 7.91 -8.70
N ASP A 344 -23.72 7.30 -7.71
CA ASP A 344 -23.27 7.30 -6.32
C ASP A 344 -22.59 5.96 -6.06
N VAL A 345 -21.56 5.96 -5.22
CA VAL A 345 -20.84 4.72 -4.90
C VAL A 345 -21.75 3.77 -4.15
N VAL A 346 -21.62 2.47 -4.42
CA VAL A 346 -22.35 1.41 -3.69
C VAL A 346 -21.63 1.10 -2.37
N ASP A 347 -20.31 1.07 -2.41
CA ASP A 347 -19.44 0.90 -1.26
C ASP A 347 -18.20 1.77 -1.45
N VAL A 348 -17.84 2.54 -0.41
CA VAL A 348 -16.69 3.45 -0.48
C VAL A 348 -15.35 2.72 -0.45
N ASN A 349 -15.28 1.47 0.02
CA ASN A 349 -14.05 0.70 0.18
C ASN A 349 -13.91 -0.41 -0.86
N GLU A 350 -14.98 -0.75 -1.59
CA GLU A 350 -14.99 -1.80 -2.61
C GLU A 350 -15.38 -1.26 -4.00
N PRO A 351 -14.43 -0.67 -4.76
CA PRO A 351 -14.67 -0.09 -6.09
C PRO A 351 -15.48 -0.97 -7.05
N ALA A 352 -15.26 -2.28 -7.02
CA ALA A 352 -15.95 -3.24 -7.88
C ALA A 352 -17.46 -3.29 -7.62
N ARG A 353 -17.95 -2.95 -6.42
CA ARG A 353 -19.40 -2.95 -6.13
C ARG A 353 -20.16 -1.86 -6.87
N SER A 354 -19.46 -0.79 -7.25
CA SER A 354 -20.02 0.29 -8.08
C SER A 354 -19.90 0.01 -9.58
N LEU A 355 -19.24 -1.07 -10.01
CA LEU A 355 -18.91 -1.34 -11.41
C LEU A 355 -20.14 -1.70 -12.26
N LEU A 356 -20.35 -0.98 -13.36
CA LEU A 356 -21.40 -1.25 -14.35
C LEU A 356 -20.85 -1.90 -15.62
N ALA A 357 -19.71 -1.43 -16.12
CA ALA A 357 -19.08 -1.95 -17.32
C ALA A 357 -17.56 -1.71 -17.30
N ARG A 358 -16.81 -2.56 -17.98
CA ARG A 358 -15.40 -2.35 -18.34
C ARG A 358 -15.31 -2.24 -19.86
N TRP A 359 -14.33 -1.50 -20.37
CA TRP A 359 -14.12 -1.37 -21.80
C TRP A 359 -12.64 -1.25 -22.15
N VAL A 360 -12.30 -1.62 -23.37
CA VAL A 360 -10.95 -1.49 -23.94
C VAL A 360 -11.03 -0.98 -25.37
N VAL A 361 -10.10 -0.11 -25.75
CA VAL A 361 -9.83 0.30 -27.13
C VAL A 361 -8.42 -0.17 -27.50
N ASP A 362 -8.33 -1.00 -28.54
CA ASP A 362 -7.07 -1.52 -29.08
C ASP A 362 -7.05 -1.37 -30.61
N GLY A 363 -6.18 -0.49 -31.10
CA GLY A 363 -6.18 -0.07 -32.50
C GLY A 363 -7.57 0.43 -32.92
N ARG A 364 -8.18 -0.20 -33.93
CA ARG A 364 -9.53 0.13 -34.42
C ARG A 364 -10.68 -0.46 -33.61
N TRP A 365 -10.40 -1.40 -32.71
CA TRP A 365 -11.44 -2.18 -32.05
C TRP A 365 -11.75 -1.59 -30.68
N LYS A 366 -13.04 -1.61 -30.33
CA LYS A 366 -13.50 -1.34 -28.97
C LYS A 366 -14.39 -2.46 -28.50
N LEU A 367 -14.12 -2.95 -27.29
CA LEU A 367 -14.97 -3.94 -26.62
C LEU A 367 -15.55 -3.33 -25.35
N VAL A 368 -16.85 -3.50 -25.14
CA VAL A 368 -17.59 -3.11 -23.94
C VAL A 368 -18.12 -4.37 -23.27
N ALA A 369 -17.77 -4.58 -22.01
CA ALA A 369 -18.21 -5.70 -21.18
C ALA A 369 -19.05 -5.19 -20.00
N THR A 370 -20.37 -5.35 -20.05
CA THR A 370 -21.31 -4.93 -19.00
C THR A 370 -21.45 -6.01 -17.92
N ARG A 371 -21.76 -5.60 -16.68
CA ARG A 371 -21.89 -6.51 -15.53
C ARG A 371 -23.33 -6.73 -15.08
N ALA A 372 -24.18 -5.71 -15.13
CA ALA A 372 -25.56 -5.76 -14.63
C ALA A 372 -26.47 -4.81 -15.42
N PRO A 373 -27.78 -5.10 -15.55
CA PRO A 373 -28.51 -6.25 -15.03
C PRO A 373 -28.31 -7.55 -15.84
N GLU A 374 -27.86 -7.45 -17.09
CA GLU A 374 -27.52 -8.61 -17.94
C GLU A 374 -26.09 -8.41 -18.47
N PRO A 375 -25.13 -9.29 -18.13
CA PRO A 375 -23.79 -9.23 -18.68
C PRO A 375 -23.82 -9.40 -20.20
N GLN A 376 -23.26 -8.43 -20.91
CA GLN A 376 -23.16 -8.43 -22.37
C GLN A 376 -21.75 -8.02 -22.77
N VAL A 377 -21.31 -8.56 -23.90
CA VAL A 377 -20.04 -8.20 -24.53
C VAL A 377 -20.34 -7.73 -25.94
N GLU A 378 -20.06 -6.46 -26.19
CA GLU A 378 -20.26 -5.81 -27.49
C GLU A 378 -18.89 -5.45 -28.08
N LEU A 379 -18.72 -5.66 -29.39
CA LEU A 379 -17.52 -5.29 -30.13
C LEU A 379 -17.89 -4.29 -31.25
N PHE A 380 -17.09 -3.22 -31.37
CA PHE A 380 -17.25 -2.17 -32.37
C PHE A 380 -15.95 -1.93 -33.15
N ASP A 381 -16.10 -1.59 -34.43
CA ASP A 381 -15.01 -1.16 -35.32
C ASP A 381 -15.04 0.37 -35.45
N LEU A 382 -14.27 1.07 -34.63
CA LEU A 382 -14.33 2.53 -34.50
C LEU A 382 -13.81 3.29 -35.72
N GLU A 383 -13.08 2.64 -36.63
CA GLU A 383 -12.68 3.27 -37.90
C GLU A 383 -13.83 3.27 -38.92
N ALA A 384 -14.64 2.21 -38.93
CA ALA A 384 -15.79 2.10 -39.83
C ALA A 384 -17.07 2.71 -39.23
N ASP A 385 -17.16 2.75 -37.90
CA ASP A 385 -18.33 3.15 -37.13
C ASP A 385 -17.92 3.90 -35.85
N PRO A 386 -17.47 5.16 -35.97
CA PRO A 386 -17.00 5.97 -34.84
C PRO A 386 -18.10 6.35 -33.84
N HIS A 387 -19.37 6.03 -34.13
CA HIS A 387 -20.52 6.28 -33.25
C HIS A 387 -21.09 4.98 -32.64
N GLU A 388 -20.45 3.83 -32.84
CA GLU A 388 -20.85 2.52 -32.29
C GLU A 388 -22.29 2.12 -32.64
N THR A 389 -22.76 2.49 -33.83
CA THR A 389 -24.10 2.14 -34.31
C THR A 389 -24.24 0.69 -34.79
N ARG A 390 -23.14 -0.03 -34.97
CA ARG A 390 -23.08 -1.40 -35.51
C ARG A 390 -22.21 -2.30 -34.63
N GLU A 391 -22.89 -3.16 -33.88
CA GLU A 391 -22.28 -4.25 -33.10
C GLU A 391 -21.81 -5.39 -34.04
N VAL A 392 -20.62 -5.95 -33.79
CA VAL A 392 -19.98 -6.97 -34.65
C VAL A 392 -19.32 -8.14 -33.89
N SER A 393 -19.66 -8.38 -32.63
CA SER A 393 -19.08 -9.45 -31.79
C SER A 393 -19.29 -10.85 -32.37
N GLU A 394 -20.50 -11.16 -32.84
CA GLU A 394 -20.84 -12.48 -33.42
C GLU A 394 -19.95 -12.84 -34.61
N ALA A 395 -19.54 -11.83 -35.40
CA ALA A 395 -18.68 -12.01 -36.56
C ALA A 395 -17.18 -12.08 -36.22
N ASN A 396 -16.78 -11.73 -34.99
CA ASN A 396 -15.38 -11.58 -34.59
C ASN A 396 -15.06 -12.24 -33.22
N PRO A 397 -15.40 -13.53 -33.01
CA PRO A 397 -15.29 -14.17 -31.69
C PRO A 397 -13.85 -14.24 -31.14
N GLU A 398 -12.84 -14.41 -32.00
CA GLU A 398 -11.43 -14.42 -31.57
C GLU A 398 -10.99 -13.05 -31.04
N ARG A 399 -11.48 -11.97 -31.65
CA ARG A 399 -11.20 -10.60 -31.22
C ARG A 399 -11.86 -10.29 -29.88
N VAL A 400 -13.10 -10.75 -29.72
CA VAL A 400 -13.84 -10.67 -28.46
C VAL A 400 -13.07 -11.38 -27.34
N ALA A 401 -12.63 -12.62 -27.58
CA ALA A 401 -11.88 -13.38 -26.58
C ALA A 401 -10.57 -12.70 -26.18
N ALA A 402 -9.79 -12.20 -27.16
CA ALA A 402 -8.53 -11.52 -26.89
C ALA A 402 -8.72 -10.24 -26.06
N LEU A 403 -9.68 -9.39 -26.44
CA LEU A 403 -9.95 -8.13 -25.74
C LEU A 403 -10.61 -8.34 -24.37
N ALA A 404 -11.48 -9.34 -24.22
CA ALA A 404 -12.02 -9.72 -22.92
C ALA A 404 -10.91 -10.19 -21.97
N ALA A 405 -9.97 -11.01 -22.44
CA ALA A 405 -8.81 -11.44 -21.66
C ALA A 405 -7.91 -10.25 -21.27
N ALA A 406 -7.75 -9.27 -22.17
CA ALA A 406 -7.01 -8.04 -21.87
C ALA A 406 -7.71 -7.21 -20.78
N ILE A 407 -9.04 -7.07 -20.83
CA ILE A 407 -9.82 -6.41 -19.77
C ILE A 407 -9.66 -7.14 -18.43
N ASP A 408 -9.74 -8.47 -18.41
CA ASP A 408 -9.62 -9.25 -17.16
C ASP A 408 -8.21 -9.21 -16.58
N THR A 409 -7.19 -9.12 -17.43
CA THR A 409 -5.79 -8.91 -17.02
C THR A 409 -5.58 -7.51 -16.45
N TRP A 410 -6.21 -6.49 -17.04
CA TRP A 410 -6.13 -5.12 -16.56
C TRP A 410 -6.83 -4.93 -15.21
N TRP A 411 -8.09 -5.35 -15.09
CA TRP A 411 -8.83 -5.29 -13.82
C TRP A 411 -9.96 -6.34 -13.77
N PRO A 412 -9.87 -7.39 -12.93
CA PRO A 412 -10.86 -8.46 -12.88
C PRO A 412 -12.22 -7.99 -12.34
N ALA A 413 -13.32 -8.55 -12.89
CA ALA A 413 -14.70 -8.17 -12.54
C ALA A 413 -15.10 -8.52 -11.10
N GLU A 414 -14.43 -9.51 -10.49
CA GLU A 414 -14.60 -9.90 -9.09
C GLU A 414 -13.30 -9.59 -8.35
N VAL A 415 -13.39 -8.74 -7.33
CA VAL A 415 -12.33 -8.63 -6.32
C VAL A 415 -12.49 -9.87 -5.44
N PRO A 416 -11.49 -10.77 -5.38
CA PRO A 416 -11.55 -11.89 -4.46
C PRO A 416 -11.85 -11.36 -3.06
N ALA A 417 -12.78 -11.99 -2.34
CA ALA A 417 -13.07 -11.62 -0.96
C ALA A 417 -11.75 -11.55 -0.18
N ARG A 418 -11.51 -10.39 0.44
CA ARG A 418 -10.30 -10.18 1.24
C ARG A 418 -10.43 -11.06 2.49
N PRO A 419 -9.43 -11.91 2.78
CA PRO A 419 -9.54 -12.85 3.88
C PRO A 419 -9.58 -12.13 5.22
N ASN A 420 -10.12 -12.81 6.21
CA ASN A 420 -9.83 -12.51 7.60
C ASN A 420 -8.39 -12.93 7.94
N VAL A 421 -7.77 -12.22 8.88
CA VAL A 421 -6.42 -12.54 9.37
C VAL A 421 -6.46 -12.70 10.89
N LEU A 422 -6.02 -13.86 11.37
CA LEU A 422 -5.75 -14.12 12.77
C LEU A 422 -4.24 -14.26 12.97
N PHE A 423 -3.62 -13.26 13.58
CA PHE A 423 -2.20 -13.28 13.91
C PHE A 423 -1.99 -13.64 15.38
N LEU A 424 -1.39 -14.80 15.63
CA LEU A 424 -1.11 -15.38 16.94
C LEU A 424 0.39 -15.23 17.23
N LEU A 425 0.71 -14.60 18.36
CA LEU A 425 2.09 -14.32 18.76
C LEU A 425 2.33 -14.74 20.21
N THR A 426 3.34 -15.58 20.44
CA THR A 426 3.81 -15.94 21.80
C THR A 426 4.97 -15.06 22.25
N ASP A 427 5.31 -15.17 23.54
CA ASP A 427 6.41 -14.41 24.17
C ASP A 427 7.43 -15.41 24.73
N ASP A 428 8.66 -15.42 24.20
CA ASP A 428 9.74 -16.37 24.56
C ASP A 428 9.57 -17.83 24.09
N GLN A 429 8.79 -18.12 23.05
CA GLN A 429 8.72 -19.48 22.50
C GLN A 429 9.87 -19.75 21.51
N ARG A 430 10.68 -20.78 21.80
CA ARG A 430 11.75 -21.26 20.91
C ARG A 430 11.19 -21.93 19.65
N ALA A 431 11.97 -21.91 18.57
CA ALA A 431 11.63 -22.57 17.31
C ALA A 431 11.43 -24.09 17.42
N ASP A 432 12.16 -24.74 18.33
CA ASP A 432 12.11 -26.18 18.58
C ASP A 432 11.07 -26.59 19.63
N ALA A 433 10.42 -25.63 20.30
CA ALA A 433 9.40 -25.88 21.31
C ALA A 433 8.01 -26.09 20.69
N MET A 434 7.91 -27.03 19.74
CA MET A 434 6.66 -27.51 19.13
C MET A 434 6.81 -28.99 18.69
N GLY A 435 5.73 -29.77 18.77
CA GLY A 435 5.71 -31.17 18.29
C GLY A 435 6.04 -31.27 16.79
N SER A 436 5.48 -30.40 15.97
CA SER A 436 5.75 -30.28 14.52
C SER A 436 7.18 -29.81 14.18
N ALA A 437 7.91 -29.29 15.16
CA ALA A 437 9.35 -29.01 15.05
C ALA A 437 10.23 -30.19 15.49
N GLY A 438 9.63 -31.32 15.88
CA GLY A 438 10.33 -32.54 16.29
C GLY A 438 10.55 -32.66 17.79
N HIS A 439 9.92 -31.82 18.63
CA HIS A 439 10.04 -31.96 20.08
C HIS A 439 9.48 -33.32 20.55
N PRO A 440 10.19 -34.09 21.39
CA PRO A 440 9.89 -35.51 21.62
C PRO A 440 8.54 -35.78 22.32
N PHE A 441 8.09 -34.91 23.23
CA PHE A 441 6.89 -35.12 24.05
C PHE A 441 6.01 -33.88 24.25
N LEU A 442 6.39 -32.71 23.72
CA LEU A 442 5.66 -31.47 23.97
C LEU A 442 4.35 -31.49 23.19
N ALA A 443 3.22 -31.40 23.90
CA ALA A 443 1.89 -31.45 23.31
C ALA A 443 1.46 -30.08 22.79
N THR A 444 1.60 -29.87 21.47
CA THR A 444 1.10 -28.70 20.75
C THR A 444 0.18 -29.07 19.58
N PRO A 445 -0.87 -29.89 19.79
CA PRO A 445 -1.68 -30.44 18.70
C PRO A 445 -2.36 -29.38 17.83
N SER A 446 -2.67 -28.19 18.36
CA SER A 446 -3.30 -27.12 17.60
C SER A 446 -2.30 -26.42 16.69
N MET A 447 -1.11 -26.10 17.22
CA MET A 447 0.01 -25.58 16.40
C MET A 447 0.45 -26.62 15.36
N ASP A 448 0.50 -27.90 15.72
CA ASP A 448 0.88 -28.99 14.81
C ASP A 448 -0.17 -29.19 13.72
N SER A 449 -1.46 -29.03 14.04
CA SER A 449 -2.55 -29.03 13.06
C SER A 449 -2.47 -27.83 12.10
N LEU A 450 -2.07 -26.64 12.59
CA LEU A 450 -1.79 -25.49 11.72
C LEU A 450 -0.60 -25.79 10.79
N ALA A 451 0.49 -26.36 11.32
CA ALA A 451 1.66 -26.74 10.50
C ALA A 451 1.31 -27.81 9.45
N ALA A 452 0.51 -28.81 9.82
CA ALA A 452 0.10 -29.90 8.92
C ALA A 452 -0.86 -29.44 7.80
N ARG A 453 -1.58 -28.33 8.01
CA ARG A 453 -2.51 -27.76 7.02
C ARG A 453 -1.95 -26.55 6.28
N GLY A 454 -0.94 -25.89 6.83
CA GLY A 454 -0.29 -24.71 6.28
C GLY A 454 1.12 -24.98 5.79
N VAL A 455 1.93 -23.91 5.77
CA VAL A 455 3.37 -23.95 5.52
C VAL A 455 4.09 -23.56 6.81
N ARG A 456 5.05 -24.38 7.24
CA ARG A 456 5.92 -24.10 8.39
C ARG A 456 7.29 -23.66 7.90
N PHE A 457 7.73 -22.47 8.29
CA PHE A 457 9.09 -22.00 8.00
C PHE A 457 10.05 -22.62 9.02
N THR A 458 11.08 -23.30 8.54
CA THR A 458 12.10 -23.89 9.40
C THR A 458 13.15 -22.85 9.79
N ASN A 459 13.41 -21.86 8.93
CA ASN A 459 14.39 -20.79 9.13
C ASN A 459 13.69 -19.44 9.31
N ALA A 460 12.96 -19.29 10.43
CA ALA A 460 12.33 -18.02 10.80
C ALA A 460 13.07 -17.33 11.95
N PHE A 461 13.35 -16.04 11.81
CA PHE A 461 14.19 -15.28 12.73
C PHE A 461 13.59 -13.93 13.14
N VAL A 462 14.03 -13.41 14.28
CA VAL A 462 13.78 -12.03 14.68
C VAL A 462 15.00 -11.17 14.37
N THR A 463 14.77 -9.94 13.88
CA THR A 463 15.83 -8.96 13.59
C THR A 463 16.48 -8.39 14.86
N THR A 464 15.79 -8.48 16.00
CA THR A 464 16.27 -8.08 17.33
C THR A 464 15.68 -9.00 18.40
N SER A 465 16.52 -9.65 19.20
CA SER A 465 16.06 -10.62 20.20
C SER A 465 15.61 -9.98 21.53
N ILE A 466 14.66 -9.05 21.47
CA ILE A 466 13.99 -8.48 22.66
C ILE A 466 12.53 -8.19 22.36
N CYS A 467 11.64 -8.53 23.29
CA CYS A 467 10.19 -8.46 23.05
C CYS A 467 9.69 -7.06 22.64
N ALA A 468 10.25 -5.98 23.19
CA ALA A 468 9.81 -4.62 22.86
C ALA A 468 10.17 -4.22 21.41
N ALA A 469 11.45 -4.36 21.02
CA ALA A 469 11.90 -4.00 19.68
C ALA A 469 11.34 -4.96 18.63
N SER A 470 11.36 -6.27 18.87
CA SER A 470 10.82 -7.26 17.92
C SER A 470 9.34 -7.02 17.62
N ARG A 471 8.52 -6.72 18.64
CA ARG A 471 7.09 -6.38 18.43
C ARG A 471 6.92 -5.08 17.64
N ALA A 472 7.80 -4.10 17.83
CA ALA A 472 7.82 -2.90 17.00
C ALA A 472 8.21 -3.23 15.55
N SER A 473 9.19 -4.10 15.33
CA SER A 473 9.58 -4.57 14.00
C SER A 473 8.44 -5.32 13.29
N ILE A 474 7.70 -6.18 14.00
CA ILE A 474 6.51 -6.86 13.47
C ILE A 474 5.43 -5.85 13.07
N LEU A 475 5.16 -4.85 13.91
CA LEU A 475 4.11 -3.85 13.65
C LEU A 475 4.43 -2.96 12.45
N THR A 476 5.71 -2.64 12.26
CA THR A 476 6.15 -1.57 11.34
C THR A 476 6.89 -2.07 10.11
N SER A 477 7.31 -3.34 10.08
CA SER A 477 8.22 -3.89 9.05
C SER A 477 9.59 -3.20 9.00
N LEU A 478 10.04 -2.62 10.12
CA LEU A 478 11.31 -1.89 10.22
C LEU A 478 12.27 -2.58 11.20
N HIS A 479 13.58 -2.42 10.99
CA HIS A 479 14.60 -2.83 11.98
C HIS A 479 14.65 -1.85 13.16
N GLU A 480 15.27 -2.26 14.29
CA GLU A 480 15.30 -1.50 15.54
C GLU A 480 15.78 -0.06 15.36
N ARG A 481 16.84 0.13 14.57
CA ARG A 481 17.39 1.46 14.25
C ARG A 481 16.41 2.37 13.51
N ALA A 482 15.57 1.80 12.64
CA ALA A 482 14.69 2.55 11.75
C ALA A 482 13.40 2.96 12.47
N HIS A 483 12.83 2.06 13.29
CA HIS A 483 11.67 2.43 14.11
C HIS A 483 12.05 3.11 15.43
N GLY A 484 13.31 3.03 15.86
CA GLY A 484 13.86 3.76 17.02
C GLY A 484 13.26 3.37 18.37
N TYR A 485 12.75 2.14 18.50
CA TYR A 485 11.97 1.73 19.67
C TYR A 485 12.52 0.48 20.37
N THR A 486 12.83 0.63 21.65
CA THR A 486 13.07 -0.46 22.60
C THR A 486 12.76 0.04 24.02
N PHE A 487 13.07 -0.74 25.06
CA PHE A 487 12.85 -0.26 26.43
C PHE A 487 13.68 1.00 26.72
N GLY A 488 13.08 1.97 27.41
CA GLY A 488 13.76 3.21 27.79
C GLY A 488 13.79 4.30 26.71
N THR A 489 13.46 4.00 25.45
CA THR A 489 13.40 5.00 24.38
C THR A 489 12.05 5.75 24.35
N PRO A 490 11.96 6.88 23.63
CA PRO A 490 10.68 7.54 23.34
C PRO A 490 9.69 6.60 22.61
N PRO A 491 8.37 6.88 22.68
CA PRO A 491 7.36 6.15 21.91
C PRO A 491 7.63 6.18 20.40
N ILE A 492 7.13 5.16 19.68
CA ILE A 492 7.12 5.15 18.21
C ILE A 492 6.36 6.40 17.73
N THR A 493 6.94 7.07 16.73
CA THR A 493 6.40 8.32 16.18
C THR A 493 5.08 8.08 15.44
N ASP A 494 4.28 9.14 15.29
CA ASP A 494 3.00 9.03 14.59
C ASP A 494 3.17 8.69 13.11
N SER A 495 4.22 9.22 12.46
CA SER A 495 4.53 8.93 11.06
C SER A 495 4.78 7.43 10.84
N ILE A 496 5.58 6.80 11.71
CA ILE A 496 5.85 5.35 11.64
C ILE A 496 4.60 4.56 12.00
N ALA A 497 3.84 4.97 13.02
CA ALA A 497 2.63 4.29 13.44
C ALA A 497 1.56 4.27 12.33
N LYS A 498 1.41 5.35 11.54
CA LYS A 498 0.50 5.40 10.38
C LYS A 498 0.82 4.33 9.33
N GLY A 499 2.10 4.02 9.15
CA GLY A 499 2.56 2.97 8.23
C GLY A 499 2.47 1.54 8.78
N SER A 500 2.00 1.34 10.01
CA SER A 500 1.87 0.00 10.59
C SER A 500 0.77 -0.82 9.92
N TYR A 501 0.93 -2.15 9.86
CA TYR A 501 -0.06 -3.01 9.19
C TYR A 501 -1.50 -2.84 9.75
N PRO A 502 -1.75 -2.66 11.07
CA PRO A 502 -3.11 -2.45 11.56
C PRO A 502 -3.71 -1.13 11.07
N SER A 503 -2.91 -0.05 11.02
CA SER A 503 -3.37 1.24 10.49
C SER A 503 -3.74 1.15 9.02
N LEU A 504 -2.90 0.49 8.22
CA LEU A 504 -3.13 0.33 6.78
C LEU A 504 -4.34 -0.56 6.49
N LEU A 505 -4.49 -1.68 7.20
CA LEU A 505 -5.66 -2.55 7.06
C LEU A 505 -6.95 -1.81 7.44
N ARG A 506 -6.93 -1.07 8.56
CA ARG A 506 -8.11 -0.31 8.99
C ARG A 506 -8.49 0.77 7.99
N ALA A 507 -7.50 1.47 7.43
CA ALA A 507 -7.72 2.41 6.33
C ALA A 507 -8.31 1.72 5.09
N ALA A 508 -7.89 0.47 4.82
CA ALA A 508 -8.43 -0.36 3.74
C ALA A 508 -9.81 -0.99 4.04
N GLY A 509 -10.43 -0.66 5.18
CA GLY A 509 -11.78 -1.12 5.54
C GLY A 509 -11.85 -2.39 6.38
N TYR A 510 -10.71 -2.94 6.83
CA TYR A 510 -10.72 -4.03 7.78
C TYR A 510 -11.19 -3.57 9.15
N ARG A 511 -11.95 -4.44 9.83
CA ARG A 511 -12.10 -4.33 11.27
C ARG A 511 -10.84 -4.84 11.97
N THR A 512 -10.23 -4.02 12.80
CA THR A 512 -8.94 -4.34 13.41
C THR A 512 -9.05 -4.54 14.92
N GLY A 513 -8.40 -5.58 15.44
CA GLY A 513 -8.44 -5.97 16.84
C GLY A 513 -7.07 -6.32 17.39
N PHE A 514 -6.83 -5.99 18.66
CA PHE A 514 -5.65 -6.41 19.40
C PHE A 514 -6.01 -6.92 20.79
N VAL A 515 -5.46 -8.07 21.18
CA VAL A 515 -5.63 -8.68 22.50
C VAL A 515 -4.28 -9.16 23.03
N GLY A 516 -3.98 -8.87 24.31
CA GLY A 516 -2.82 -9.45 25.01
C GLY A 516 -1.63 -8.51 25.20
N LYS A 517 -0.40 -9.03 25.15
CA LYS A 517 0.83 -8.27 25.42
C LYS A 517 1.15 -7.27 24.31
N TRP A 518 0.91 -5.98 24.57
CA TRP A 518 1.21 -4.93 23.61
C TRP A 518 2.71 -4.72 23.36
N GLY A 519 3.51 -4.63 24.43
CA GLY A 519 4.98 -4.61 24.34
C GLY A 519 5.62 -3.35 23.75
N VAL A 520 4.84 -2.40 23.20
CA VAL A 520 5.35 -1.14 22.64
C VAL A 520 4.70 0.10 23.25
N LYS A 521 5.27 1.30 23.00
CA LYS A 521 4.66 2.58 23.37
C LYS A 521 4.33 3.36 22.10
N ILE A 522 3.05 3.71 21.94
CA ILE A 522 2.52 4.50 20.83
C ILE A 522 1.53 5.53 21.41
N GLY A 523 1.48 6.74 20.82
CA GLY A 523 0.53 7.77 21.22
C GLY A 523 -0.93 7.33 21.06
N LYS A 524 -1.83 7.81 21.93
CA LYS A 524 -3.24 7.40 21.92
C LYS A 524 -3.92 7.61 20.56
N SER A 525 -3.75 8.79 19.95
CA SER A 525 -4.36 9.12 18.65
C SER A 525 -3.91 8.17 17.54
N ALA A 526 -2.62 7.85 17.50
CA ALA A 526 -2.05 6.90 16.56
C ALA A 526 -2.63 5.49 16.77
N ARG A 527 -2.69 5.02 18.03
CA ARG A 527 -3.27 3.72 18.36
C ARG A 527 -4.77 3.64 18.06
N ASP A 528 -5.53 4.70 18.29
CA ASP A 528 -6.97 4.73 17.99
C ASP A 528 -7.23 4.73 16.45
N ARG A 529 -6.20 4.98 15.62
CA ARG A 529 -6.21 4.71 14.17
C ARG A 529 -5.84 3.27 13.80
N MET A 530 -5.22 2.52 14.70
CA MET A 530 -4.75 1.15 14.44
C MET A 530 -5.82 0.09 14.72
N PHE A 531 -6.72 0.32 15.69
CA PHE A 531 -7.60 -0.73 16.19
C PHE A 531 -9.01 -0.21 16.50
N ASP A 532 -10.03 -0.97 16.10
CA ASP A 532 -11.41 -0.80 16.54
C ASP A 532 -11.62 -1.42 17.94
N MET A 533 -10.90 -2.51 18.25
CA MET A 533 -10.85 -3.08 19.60
C MET A 533 -9.40 -3.19 20.08
N PHE A 534 -9.10 -2.59 21.22
CA PHE A 534 -7.80 -2.72 21.89
C PHE A 534 -7.98 -3.25 23.32
N ARG A 535 -7.42 -4.44 23.61
CA ARG A 535 -7.48 -5.13 24.90
C ARG A 535 -6.08 -5.54 25.38
N PRO A 536 -5.26 -4.58 25.86
CA PRO A 536 -3.93 -4.88 26.35
C PRO A 536 -4.00 -5.62 27.69
N LEU A 537 -3.21 -6.67 27.86
CA LEU A 537 -3.13 -7.47 29.07
C LEU A 537 -1.68 -7.53 29.59
N GLY A 538 -1.48 -7.04 30.81
CA GLY A 538 -0.16 -7.08 31.48
C GLY A 538 0.17 -8.48 32.00
N THR A 539 1.44 -8.88 31.91
CA THR A 539 1.90 -10.23 32.29
C THR A 539 1.65 -10.53 33.77
N ASN A 540 2.18 -9.70 34.68
CA ASN A 540 2.25 -10.04 36.10
C ASN A 540 1.06 -9.44 36.90
N PRO A 541 0.44 -10.20 37.81
CA PRO A 541 0.57 -11.65 37.97
C PRO A 541 -0.15 -12.43 36.85
N TYR A 542 0.34 -13.64 36.55
CA TYR A 542 -0.30 -14.55 35.57
C TYR A 542 -1.70 -15.01 35.99
N MET A 543 -1.91 -15.26 37.28
CA MET A 543 -3.24 -15.56 37.83
C MET A 543 -3.95 -14.25 38.14
N LYS A 544 -5.08 -13.99 37.48
CA LYS A 544 -5.83 -12.73 37.62
C LYS A 544 -7.21 -13.00 38.22
N GLU A 545 -7.56 -12.23 39.23
CA GLU A 545 -8.93 -12.16 39.73
C GLU A 545 -9.81 -11.42 38.72
N ARG A 546 -10.98 -11.96 38.43
CA ARG A 546 -11.97 -11.42 37.50
C ARG A 546 -13.09 -10.75 38.29
N PRO A 547 -13.86 -9.83 37.66
CA PRO A 547 -14.97 -9.15 38.33
C PRO A 547 -16.05 -10.08 38.91
N ASP A 548 -16.15 -11.32 38.41
CA ASP A 548 -17.06 -12.36 38.89
C ASP A 548 -16.51 -13.15 40.11
N GLY A 549 -15.32 -12.78 40.60
CA GLY A 549 -14.64 -13.44 41.72
C GLY A 549 -13.83 -14.69 41.32
N SER A 550 -13.82 -15.08 40.04
CA SER A 550 -13.00 -16.20 39.57
C SER A 550 -11.53 -15.80 39.46
N VAL A 551 -10.61 -16.73 39.75
CA VAL A 551 -9.18 -16.55 39.50
C VAL A 551 -8.81 -17.36 38.26
N ARG A 552 -8.39 -16.66 37.20
CA ARG A 552 -8.16 -17.24 35.87
C ARG A 552 -6.73 -17.00 35.42
N HIS A 553 -6.17 -17.95 34.67
CA HIS A 553 -4.86 -17.78 34.07
C HIS A 553 -4.92 -16.78 32.90
N LEU A 554 -3.90 -15.94 32.75
CA LEU A 554 -3.84 -14.88 31.72
C LEU A 554 -4.00 -15.41 30.28
N THR A 555 -3.44 -16.59 29.99
CA THR A 555 -3.61 -17.26 28.68
C THR A 555 -5.08 -17.55 28.37
N ASP A 556 -5.86 -17.99 29.36
CA ASP A 556 -7.29 -18.27 29.15
C ASP A 556 -8.09 -16.98 28.94
N ILE A 557 -7.75 -15.92 29.70
CA ILE A 557 -8.36 -14.59 29.54
C ILE A 557 -8.07 -14.04 28.14
N THR A 558 -6.85 -14.23 27.65
CA THR A 558 -6.45 -13.78 26.30
C THR A 558 -7.30 -14.48 25.23
N ALA A 559 -7.56 -15.79 25.39
CA ALA A 559 -8.47 -16.50 24.50
C ALA A 559 -9.92 -16.02 24.61
N ASP A 560 -10.42 -15.77 25.83
CA ASP A 560 -11.79 -15.26 26.06
C ASP A 560 -12.02 -13.93 25.32
N GLU A 561 -11.07 -12.99 25.42
CA GLU A 561 -11.16 -11.68 24.76
C GLU A 561 -11.00 -11.78 23.23
N ALA A 562 -10.17 -12.72 22.73
CA ALA A 562 -10.06 -12.98 21.31
C ALA A 562 -11.37 -13.55 20.73
N ILE A 563 -12.00 -14.51 21.43
CA ILE A 563 -13.31 -15.07 21.06
C ILE A 563 -14.38 -13.97 21.07
N ALA A 564 -14.39 -13.09 22.09
CA ALA A 564 -15.33 -11.98 22.14
C ALA A 564 -15.17 -11.00 20.96
N PHE A 565 -13.95 -10.80 20.44
CA PHE A 565 -13.76 -10.05 19.19
C PHE A 565 -14.41 -10.77 18.01
N LEU A 566 -14.14 -12.07 17.84
CA LEU A 566 -14.68 -12.88 16.74
C LEU A 566 -16.22 -12.91 16.76
N GLU A 567 -16.83 -13.12 17.92
CA GLU A 567 -18.30 -13.11 18.09
C GLU A 567 -18.93 -11.76 17.74
N SER A 568 -18.16 -10.67 17.89
CA SER A 568 -18.64 -9.34 17.54
C SER A 568 -18.44 -9.00 16.07
N ALA A 569 -17.63 -9.76 15.32
CA ALA A 569 -17.36 -9.52 13.90
C ALA A 569 -18.64 -9.72 13.07
N ALA A 570 -18.86 -8.83 12.09
CA ALA A 570 -20.06 -8.89 11.26
C ALA A 570 -19.89 -9.97 10.16
N PRO A 571 -20.93 -10.76 9.86
CA PRO A 571 -20.92 -11.66 8.70
C PRO A 571 -20.63 -10.88 7.41
N GLY A 572 -19.66 -11.34 6.63
CA GLY A 572 -19.29 -10.75 5.33
C GLY A 572 -18.32 -9.55 5.38
N GLY A 573 -17.83 -9.13 6.55
CA GLY A 573 -16.77 -8.11 6.67
C GLY A 573 -15.41 -8.72 7.03
N SER A 574 -14.33 -8.24 6.41
CA SER A 574 -12.96 -8.70 6.70
C SER A 574 -12.43 -8.13 8.02
N PHE A 575 -11.78 -8.97 8.84
CA PHE A 575 -11.12 -8.55 10.07
C PHE A 575 -9.65 -8.95 10.13
N CYS A 576 -8.88 -8.20 10.92
CA CYS A 576 -7.53 -8.58 11.33
C CYS A 576 -7.44 -8.53 12.86
N LEU A 577 -7.30 -9.69 13.48
CA LEU A 577 -7.16 -9.84 14.93
C LEU A 577 -5.73 -10.28 15.27
N SER A 578 -5.02 -9.43 16.02
CA SER A 578 -3.70 -9.75 16.58
C SER A 578 -3.83 -10.19 18.03
N VAL A 579 -3.52 -11.46 18.32
CA VAL A 579 -3.56 -12.07 19.65
C VAL A 579 -2.13 -12.33 20.11
N SER A 580 -1.69 -11.58 21.10
CA SER A 580 -0.35 -11.64 21.67
C SER A 580 -0.36 -12.27 23.05
N PHE A 581 -0.10 -13.57 23.14
CA PHE A 581 0.03 -14.25 24.42
C PHE A 581 1.25 -13.73 25.20
N ASN A 582 1.10 -13.58 26.50
CA ASN A 582 2.22 -13.29 27.41
C ASN A 582 3.03 -14.55 27.73
N ALA A 583 2.43 -15.74 27.63
CA ALA A 583 3.11 -17.01 27.83
C ALA A 583 3.93 -17.40 26.59
N PRO A 584 5.03 -18.16 26.75
CA PRO A 584 5.57 -18.72 28.00
C PRO A 584 6.54 -17.82 28.82
N HIS A 585 6.61 -16.51 28.59
CA HIS A 585 7.53 -15.61 29.32
C HIS A 585 7.46 -15.76 30.84
N ALA A 586 8.61 -15.85 31.49
CA ALA A 586 8.72 -16.02 32.94
C ALA A 586 8.26 -14.77 33.74
N GLU A 587 7.65 -14.98 34.89
CA GLU A 587 7.40 -13.95 35.90
C GLU A 587 8.62 -13.81 36.81
N ASP A 588 9.61 -13.00 36.40
CA ASP A 588 10.90 -12.82 37.09
C ASP A 588 10.79 -12.54 38.60
N GLY A 589 9.72 -11.86 39.03
CA GLY A 589 9.49 -11.49 40.43
C GLY A 589 8.90 -12.60 41.30
N ASP A 590 8.44 -13.70 40.72
CA ASP A 590 7.88 -14.84 41.44
C ASP A 590 8.90 -15.99 41.52
N PRO A 591 9.17 -16.58 42.70
CA PRO A 591 10.10 -17.70 42.83
C PRO A 591 9.78 -18.91 41.95
N ARG A 592 8.51 -19.09 41.55
CA ARG A 592 8.08 -20.17 40.63
C ARG A 592 8.47 -19.90 39.19
N GLN A 593 8.62 -18.63 38.80
CA GLN A 593 8.95 -18.11 37.47
C GLN A 593 7.95 -18.48 36.36
N TYR A 594 7.71 -19.76 36.11
CA TYR A 594 6.75 -20.25 35.11
C TYR A 594 5.46 -20.66 35.80
N ILE A 595 4.40 -19.89 35.58
CA ILE A 595 3.08 -20.10 36.17
C ILE A 595 2.18 -20.56 35.03
N TRP A 596 1.69 -21.79 35.09
CA TRP A 596 0.84 -22.39 34.06
C TRP A 596 -0.63 -22.46 34.49
N PRO A 597 -1.58 -22.64 33.55
CA PRO A 597 -2.97 -22.93 33.89
C PRO A 597 -3.10 -24.18 34.78
N PRO A 598 -3.84 -24.14 35.92
CA PRO A 598 -3.97 -25.28 36.84
C PRO A 598 -4.44 -26.60 36.20
N ALA A 599 -5.17 -26.52 35.08
CA ALA A 599 -5.59 -27.69 34.29
C ALA A 599 -4.43 -28.48 33.63
N LEU A 600 -3.19 -28.04 33.83
CA LEU A 600 -1.96 -28.68 33.33
C LEU A 600 -1.07 -29.20 34.47
N ASP A 601 -1.55 -29.17 35.71
CA ASP A 601 -0.86 -29.79 36.84
C ASP A 601 -0.60 -31.28 36.55
N GLY A 602 0.62 -31.72 36.85
CA GLY A 602 1.07 -33.09 36.59
C GLY A 602 1.53 -33.38 35.16
N LEU A 603 1.26 -32.49 34.18
CA LEU A 603 1.65 -32.73 32.80
C LEU A 603 3.19 -32.76 32.65
N TYR A 604 3.74 -33.81 32.01
CA TYR A 604 5.19 -34.03 31.87
C TYR A 604 5.96 -34.35 33.17
N ASP A 605 5.29 -34.79 34.25
CA ASP A 605 5.99 -35.23 35.47
C ASP A 605 6.88 -36.46 35.21
N ASP A 606 6.41 -37.38 34.35
CA ASP A 606 7.10 -38.63 34.01
C ASP A 606 8.06 -38.51 32.80
N GLU A 607 8.11 -37.36 32.15
CA GLU A 607 8.94 -37.15 30.95
C GLU A 607 10.39 -36.79 31.32
N PRO A 608 11.40 -37.37 30.64
CA PRO A 608 12.79 -37.00 30.87
C PRO A 608 13.05 -35.60 30.29
N ILE A 609 13.64 -34.72 31.12
CA ILE A 609 14.09 -33.39 30.68
C ILE A 609 15.62 -33.42 30.70
N PRO A 610 16.29 -33.79 29.59
CA PRO A 610 17.75 -33.78 29.53
C PRO A 610 18.29 -32.35 29.60
N PRO A 611 19.56 -32.15 30.02
CA PRO A 611 20.23 -30.87 29.83
C PRO A 611 20.25 -30.49 28.34
N PRO A 612 20.10 -29.21 27.98
CA PRO A 612 20.19 -28.79 26.60
C PRO A 612 21.64 -28.93 26.06
N PRO A 613 21.85 -28.83 24.73
CA PRO A 613 23.19 -28.67 24.18
C PRO A 613 23.97 -27.55 24.88
N LEU A 614 25.29 -27.67 24.94
CA LEU A 614 26.18 -26.66 25.52
C LEU A 614 25.88 -26.29 26.99
N PHE A 615 25.22 -27.17 27.75
CA PHE A 615 24.92 -26.94 29.17
C PHE A 615 26.15 -27.08 30.08
N GLU A 616 27.18 -27.83 29.65
CA GLU A 616 28.34 -28.08 30.51
C GLU A 616 29.11 -26.79 30.87
N PRO A 617 29.68 -26.71 32.09
CA PRO A 617 30.37 -25.50 32.56
C PRO A 617 31.47 -24.98 31.62
N ALA A 618 32.14 -25.85 30.88
CA ALA A 618 33.20 -25.47 29.94
C ALA A 618 32.74 -24.46 28.89
N PHE A 619 31.48 -24.55 28.42
CA PHE A 619 30.94 -23.61 27.43
C PHE A 619 30.65 -22.23 28.02
N PHE A 620 30.29 -22.17 29.30
CA PHE A 620 30.17 -20.91 30.05
C PHE A 620 31.55 -20.31 30.35
N ASP A 621 32.50 -21.14 30.76
CA ASP A 621 33.85 -20.69 31.13
C ASP A 621 34.62 -20.12 29.93
N ALA A 622 34.31 -20.59 28.72
CA ALA A 622 34.82 -20.08 27.45
C ALA A 622 34.26 -18.71 27.04
N GLN A 623 33.15 -18.26 27.65
CA GLN A 623 32.52 -16.98 27.30
C GLN A 623 33.40 -15.79 27.72
N PRO A 624 33.40 -14.68 26.95
CA PRO A 624 34.08 -13.45 27.37
C PRO A 624 33.53 -12.92 28.69
N GLU A 625 34.35 -12.13 29.41
CA GLU A 625 34.04 -11.68 30.77
C GLU A 625 32.71 -10.90 30.86
N PHE A 626 32.41 -10.04 29.87
CA PHE A 626 31.19 -9.24 29.87
C PHE A 626 29.93 -10.12 29.74
N LEU A 627 29.98 -11.22 28.97
CA LEU A 627 28.88 -12.19 28.89
C LEU A 627 28.75 -13.02 30.18
N ARG A 628 29.87 -13.39 30.82
CA ARG A 628 29.84 -14.09 32.12
C ARG A 628 29.24 -13.25 33.25
N LYS A 629 29.24 -11.93 33.13
CA LYS A 629 28.61 -10.97 34.06
C LYS A 629 27.24 -10.49 33.61
N SER A 630 26.69 -11.04 32.52
CA SER A 630 25.43 -10.58 31.93
C SER A 630 24.20 -10.89 32.79
N LEU A 631 23.09 -10.23 32.45
CA LEU A 631 21.77 -10.56 32.99
C LEU A 631 21.37 -11.99 32.63
N GLY A 632 21.81 -12.51 31.48
CA GLY A 632 21.58 -13.90 31.07
C GLY A 632 22.14 -14.90 32.09
N ARG A 633 23.36 -14.65 32.57
CA ARG A 633 23.98 -15.47 33.63
C ARG A 633 23.28 -15.29 34.97
N THR A 634 22.88 -14.07 35.31
CA THR A 634 22.13 -13.80 36.55
C THR A 634 20.83 -14.60 36.58
N ARG A 635 20.09 -14.57 35.46
CA ARG A 635 18.84 -15.31 35.26
C ARG A 635 19.05 -16.83 35.22
N TYR A 636 20.19 -17.30 34.73
CA TYR A 636 20.55 -18.73 34.83
C TYR A 636 20.61 -19.17 36.29
N GLY A 637 21.18 -18.37 37.19
CA GLY A 637 21.19 -18.63 38.64
C GLY A 637 19.78 -18.79 39.24
N TRP A 638 18.79 -18.09 38.67
CA TRP A 638 17.41 -18.22 39.13
C TRP A 638 16.77 -19.52 38.67
N ARG A 639 17.14 -20.03 37.48
CA ARG A 639 16.37 -21.07 36.78
C ARG A 639 17.07 -22.41 36.57
N PHE A 640 18.40 -22.45 36.47
CA PHE A 640 19.10 -23.60 35.89
C PHE A 640 20.38 -24.01 36.63
N ASP A 641 20.77 -23.32 37.71
CA ASP A 641 22.02 -23.59 38.45
C ASP A 641 22.04 -24.87 39.30
N THR A 642 20.90 -25.57 39.38
CA THR A 642 20.79 -26.91 39.98
C THR A 642 19.94 -27.80 39.09
N GLU A 643 20.18 -29.12 39.15
CA GLU A 643 19.41 -30.09 38.36
C GLU A 643 17.90 -29.98 38.61
N GLN A 644 17.48 -29.84 39.88
CA GLN A 644 16.06 -29.70 40.23
C GLN A 644 15.44 -28.47 39.59
N LYS A 645 16.07 -27.29 39.74
CA LYS A 645 15.58 -26.06 39.11
C LYS A 645 15.52 -26.22 37.59
N ARG A 646 16.56 -26.82 36.99
CA ARG A 646 16.63 -27.01 35.54
C ARG A 646 15.45 -27.82 35.01
N VAL A 647 15.16 -28.95 35.65
CA VAL A 647 14.03 -29.81 35.33
C VAL A 647 12.71 -29.07 35.55
N ASP A 648 12.49 -28.47 36.73
CA ASP A 648 11.20 -27.86 37.08
C ASP A 648 10.88 -26.62 36.23
N MET A 649 11.86 -25.76 35.96
CA MET A 649 11.69 -24.53 35.17
C MET A 649 11.41 -24.86 33.71
N THR A 650 12.16 -25.81 33.14
CA THR A 650 11.95 -26.28 31.76
C THR A 650 10.58 -26.96 31.63
N ARG A 651 10.18 -27.77 32.63
CA ARG A 651 8.83 -28.36 32.68
C ARG A 651 7.75 -27.30 32.72
N GLY A 652 7.92 -26.28 33.58
CA GLY A 652 6.99 -25.17 33.71
C GLY A 652 6.82 -24.38 32.41
N TYR A 653 7.94 -24.11 31.73
CA TYR A 653 7.97 -23.49 30.39
C TYR A 653 7.13 -24.30 29.37
N TYR A 654 7.36 -25.62 29.28
CA TYR A 654 6.60 -26.51 28.40
C TYR A 654 5.09 -26.59 28.73
N ARG A 655 4.73 -26.57 30.02
CA ARG A 655 3.33 -26.49 30.45
C ARG A 655 2.69 -25.19 29.99
N MET A 656 3.37 -24.05 30.11
CA MET A 656 2.85 -22.77 29.65
C MET A 656 2.60 -22.77 28.14
N ILE A 657 3.51 -23.35 27.33
CA ILE A 657 3.31 -23.52 25.88
C ILE A 657 2.09 -24.39 25.59
N THR A 658 1.93 -25.52 26.30
CA THR A 658 0.74 -26.38 26.15
C THR A 658 -0.55 -25.62 26.51
N GLY A 659 -0.48 -24.71 27.49
CA GLY A 659 -1.59 -23.82 27.83
C GLY A 659 -1.94 -22.85 26.70
N VAL A 660 -0.94 -22.31 26.00
CA VAL A 660 -1.15 -21.51 24.79
C VAL A 660 -1.80 -22.35 23.69
N ASP A 661 -1.31 -23.57 23.44
CA ASP A 661 -1.92 -24.45 22.43
C ASP A 661 -3.40 -24.71 22.71
N ARG A 662 -3.78 -24.98 23.98
CA ARG A 662 -5.18 -25.12 24.38
C ARG A 662 -6.00 -23.84 24.15
N ALA A 663 -5.41 -22.67 24.37
CA ALA A 663 -6.06 -21.39 24.07
C ALA A 663 -6.26 -21.19 22.56
N ILE A 664 -5.26 -21.55 21.74
CA ILE A 664 -5.36 -21.53 20.28
C ILE A 664 -6.48 -22.47 19.83
N ALA A 665 -6.56 -23.69 20.37
CA ALA A 665 -7.64 -24.63 20.06
C ALA A 665 -9.03 -24.01 20.23
N ARG A 666 -9.23 -23.25 21.32
CA ARG A 666 -10.51 -22.58 21.61
C ARG A 666 -10.82 -21.45 20.62
N ILE A 667 -9.81 -20.67 20.23
CA ILE A 667 -9.97 -19.59 19.24
C ILE A 667 -10.31 -20.19 17.86
N LEU A 668 -9.60 -21.25 17.44
CA LEU A 668 -9.88 -21.94 16.17
C LEU A 668 -11.28 -22.56 16.16
N ALA A 669 -11.70 -23.20 17.27
CA ALA A 669 -13.06 -23.72 17.39
C ALA A 669 -14.13 -22.62 17.32
N ALA A 670 -13.83 -21.42 17.82
CA ALA A 670 -14.74 -20.27 17.67
C ALA A 670 -14.87 -19.85 16.20
N LEU A 671 -13.77 -19.78 15.44
CA LEU A 671 -13.82 -19.52 13.99
C LEU A 671 -14.68 -20.54 13.26
N ASP A 672 -14.54 -21.83 13.58
CA ASP A 672 -15.36 -22.90 12.99
C ASP A 672 -16.85 -22.70 13.33
N SER A 673 -17.16 -22.43 14.60
CA SER A 673 -18.55 -22.26 15.07
C SER A 673 -19.25 -21.02 14.51
N LEU A 674 -18.47 -20.00 14.14
CA LEU A 674 -18.95 -18.75 13.55
C LEU A 674 -18.93 -18.78 12.02
N GLU A 675 -18.56 -19.91 11.41
CA GLU A 675 -18.44 -20.08 9.96
C GLU A 675 -17.43 -19.09 9.31
N LEU A 676 -16.42 -18.68 10.07
CA LEU A 676 -15.36 -17.77 9.63
C LEU A 676 -14.09 -18.52 9.17
N ALA A 677 -13.98 -19.81 9.50
CA ALA A 677 -12.76 -20.59 9.33
C ALA A 677 -12.28 -20.72 7.89
N ASP A 678 -13.20 -20.89 6.92
CA ASP A 678 -12.84 -21.12 5.51
C ASP A 678 -12.25 -19.89 4.82
N ASP A 679 -12.42 -18.70 5.41
CA ASP A 679 -11.90 -17.42 4.90
C ASP A 679 -10.93 -16.74 5.89
N THR A 680 -10.44 -17.46 6.91
CA THR A 680 -9.48 -16.89 7.89
C THR A 680 -8.09 -17.48 7.71
N VAL A 681 -7.14 -16.63 7.30
CA VAL A 681 -5.71 -16.97 7.34
C VAL A 681 -5.21 -16.87 8.78
N VAL A 682 -4.49 -17.91 9.24
CA VAL A 682 -3.89 -17.96 10.57
C VAL A 682 -2.36 -17.89 10.44
N ILE A 683 -1.75 -16.88 11.07
CA ILE A 683 -0.30 -16.73 11.17
C ILE A 683 0.09 -16.97 12.63
N PHE A 684 1.03 -17.86 12.88
CA PHE A 684 1.56 -18.14 14.22
C PHE A 684 3.05 -17.88 14.28
N SER A 685 3.53 -17.14 15.29
CA SER A 685 4.95 -16.86 15.51
C SER A 685 5.27 -16.59 16.99
N SER A 686 6.54 -16.30 17.30
CA SER A 686 7.02 -15.85 18.61
C SER A 686 7.78 -14.52 18.48
N ASP A 687 7.76 -13.68 19.51
CA ASP A 687 8.47 -12.40 19.48
C ASP A 687 9.99 -12.53 19.60
N ASN A 688 10.49 -13.68 20.05
CA ASN A 688 11.89 -14.07 20.08
C ASN A 688 12.03 -15.53 20.55
N GLY A 689 13.23 -16.10 20.41
CA GLY A 689 13.63 -17.38 21.01
C GLY A 689 13.98 -17.25 22.49
N TYR A 690 14.63 -18.27 23.06
CA TYR A 690 14.98 -18.32 24.48
C TYR A 690 16.09 -19.33 24.82
N PHE A 691 17.01 -18.94 25.71
CA PHE A 691 17.97 -19.84 26.36
C PHE A 691 17.33 -20.57 27.55
N LEU A 692 17.40 -21.91 27.55
CA LEU A 692 16.97 -22.80 28.63
C LEU A 692 18.15 -23.37 29.45
N GLY A 693 19.33 -22.78 29.30
CA GLY A 693 20.53 -23.14 30.07
C GLY A 693 21.77 -23.31 29.22
N GLU A 694 21.64 -23.30 27.89
CA GLU A 694 22.77 -23.34 26.95
C GLU A 694 23.79 -22.25 27.34
N ARG A 695 25.08 -22.60 27.33
CA ARG A 695 26.21 -21.71 27.67
C ARG A 695 26.14 -21.10 29.07
N GLY A 696 25.32 -21.64 29.96
CA GLY A 696 25.12 -21.08 31.29
C GLY A 696 24.28 -19.80 31.31
N PHE A 697 23.41 -19.59 30.31
CA PHE A 697 22.53 -18.43 30.18
C PHE A 697 21.05 -18.80 30.28
N ALA A 698 20.23 -17.80 30.62
CA ALA A 698 18.79 -17.85 30.57
C ALA A 698 18.25 -16.50 30.07
N GLY A 699 17.23 -16.51 29.22
CA GLY A 699 16.70 -15.29 28.62
C GLY A 699 16.96 -15.23 27.12
N LYS A 700 17.31 -14.04 26.63
CA LYS A 700 17.37 -13.72 25.19
C LYS A 700 18.48 -12.69 24.93
N TRP A 701 18.32 -11.79 23.97
CA TRP A 701 19.18 -10.64 23.64
C TRP A 701 20.40 -10.91 22.76
N LEU A 702 20.95 -12.13 22.81
CA LEU A 702 22.12 -12.50 22.01
C LEU A 702 21.68 -13.00 20.63
N ILE A 703 22.57 -12.95 19.63
CA ILE A 703 22.25 -13.32 18.24
C ILE A 703 22.23 -14.84 17.97
N TYR A 704 22.66 -15.67 18.92
CA TYR A 704 22.68 -17.13 18.75
C TYR A 704 21.30 -17.70 18.35
N GLU A 705 21.30 -18.82 17.63
CA GLU A 705 20.10 -19.46 17.07
C GLU A 705 19.03 -19.69 18.13
N ASP A 706 19.40 -20.08 19.36
CA ASP A 706 18.45 -20.28 20.48
C ASP A 706 17.61 -19.04 20.80
N SER A 707 18.17 -17.84 20.58
CA SER A 707 17.56 -16.56 20.94
C SER A 707 16.90 -15.89 19.74
N VAL A 708 17.44 -16.02 18.54
CA VAL A 708 16.92 -15.34 17.34
C VAL A 708 15.94 -16.18 16.53
N ARG A 709 16.02 -17.51 16.58
CA ARG A 709 15.15 -18.38 15.78
C ARG A 709 13.83 -18.59 16.49
N VAL A 710 12.73 -18.44 15.74
CA VAL A 710 11.36 -18.52 16.23
C VAL A 710 10.54 -19.50 15.41
N PRO A 711 9.44 -20.06 15.96
CA PRO A 711 8.48 -20.77 15.14
C PRO A 711 7.79 -19.78 14.19
N LEU A 712 7.47 -20.21 12.98
CA LEU A 712 6.59 -19.47 12.07
C LEU A 712 5.76 -20.46 11.24
N ILE A 713 4.44 -20.32 11.31
CA ILE A 713 3.47 -21.09 10.54
C ILE A 713 2.50 -20.12 9.89
N VAL A 714 2.22 -20.33 8.60
CA VAL A 714 1.12 -19.66 7.90
C VAL A 714 0.17 -20.70 7.35
N PHE A 715 -1.07 -20.68 7.85
CA PHE A 715 -2.16 -21.51 7.36
C PHE A 715 -3.17 -20.63 6.63
N ASP A 716 -3.25 -20.78 5.31
CA ASP A 716 -4.30 -20.18 4.49
C ASP A 716 -5.27 -21.30 4.02
N PRO A 717 -6.53 -21.32 4.48
CA PRO A 717 -7.51 -22.34 4.08
C PRO A 717 -7.81 -22.32 2.58
N ARG A 718 -7.57 -21.19 1.91
CA ARG A 718 -7.82 -20.95 0.48
C ARG A 718 -6.63 -21.35 -0.39
N ALA A 719 -5.45 -21.59 0.20
CA ALA A 719 -4.28 -22.03 -0.53
C ALA A 719 -4.49 -23.41 -1.18
N ALA A 720 -3.79 -23.63 -2.29
CA ALA A 720 -3.85 -24.88 -3.05
C ALA A 720 -3.48 -26.09 -2.16
N ALA A 721 -4.18 -27.21 -2.38
CA ALA A 721 -4.08 -28.39 -1.53
C ALA A 721 -2.65 -28.98 -1.46
N ASP A 722 -1.85 -28.80 -2.50
CA ASP A 722 -0.46 -29.26 -2.60
C ASP A 722 0.53 -28.42 -1.78
N ARG A 723 0.11 -27.24 -1.30
CA ARG A 723 0.88 -26.39 -0.37
C ARG A 723 0.69 -26.78 1.10
N ARG A 724 -0.35 -27.57 1.42
CA ARG A 724 -0.66 -27.95 2.79
C ARG A 724 0.35 -28.95 3.35
N GLY A 725 0.81 -28.71 4.58
CA GLY A 725 1.75 -29.58 5.30
C GLY A 725 3.19 -29.49 4.80
N LYS A 726 3.55 -28.42 4.08
CA LYS A 726 4.89 -28.20 3.57
C LYS A 726 5.77 -27.48 4.58
N THR A 727 7.07 -27.69 4.46
CA THR A 727 8.09 -26.86 5.12
C THR A 727 8.72 -25.93 4.10
N GLU A 728 9.10 -24.75 4.55
CA GLU A 728 9.87 -23.77 3.78
C GLU A 728 11.18 -23.46 4.50
N ASP A 729 12.30 -23.56 3.79
CA ASP A 729 13.64 -23.40 4.35
C ASP A 729 14.24 -22.01 4.03
N ALA A 730 13.60 -21.24 3.13
CA ALA A 730 13.94 -19.85 2.88
C ALA A 730 13.88 -19.02 4.18
N MET A 731 14.82 -18.09 4.35
CA MET A 731 14.89 -17.27 5.56
C MET A 731 13.71 -16.31 5.66
N ALA A 732 12.83 -16.52 6.63
CA ALA A 732 11.76 -15.60 6.99
C ALA A 732 12.16 -14.76 8.21
N LEU A 733 11.78 -13.48 8.21
CA LEU A 733 12.06 -12.56 9.30
C LEU A 733 10.76 -12.06 9.94
N ASN A 734 10.82 -11.66 11.19
CA ASN A 734 9.68 -11.03 11.88
C ASN A 734 9.19 -9.74 11.16
N VAL A 735 10.08 -9.02 10.47
CA VAL A 735 9.72 -7.87 9.61
C VAL A 735 8.92 -8.28 8.36
N ASP A 736 8.97 -9.55 7.92
CA ASP A 736 8.21 -10.03 6.77
C ASP A 736 6.73 -10.26 7.08
N ILE A 737 6.35 -10.31 8.36
CA ILE A 737 4.97 -10.61 8.78
C ILE A 737 4.01 -9.51 8.32
N ALA A 738 4.35 -8.24 8.55
CA ALA A 738 3.52 -7.10 8.13
C ALA A 738 3.26 -7.06 6.62
N PRO A 739 4.26 -7.09 5.71
CA PRO A 739 4.01 -7.12 4.27
C PRO A 739 3.25 -8.38 3.84
N THR A 740 3.47 -9.53 4.48
CA THR A 740 2.70 -10.75 4.19
C THR A 740 1.21 -10.57 4.52
N ILE A 741 0.88 -9.95 5.66
CA ILE A 741 -0.50 -9.66 6.04
C ILE A 741 -1.15 -8.70 5.03
N LEU A 742 -0.45 -7.65 4.61
CA LEU A 742 -0.96 -6.67 3.64
C LEU A 742 -1.17 -7.29 2.24
N ASP A 743 -0.23 -8.10 1.77
CA ASP A 743 -0.32 -8.81 0.49
C ASP A 743 -1.52 -9.77 0.46
N LEU A 744 -1.70 -10.57 1.53
CA LEU A 744 -2.88 -11.43 1.68
C LEU A 744 -4.21 -10.65 1.67
N ALA A 745 -4.19 -9.40 2.14
CA ALA A 745 -5.33 -8.49 2.18
C ALA A 745 -5.52 -7.68 0.88
N GLY A 746 -4.59 -7.77 -0.08
CA GLY A 746 -4.59 -6.93 -1.28
C GLY A 746 -4.41 -5.44 -0.96
N VAL A 747 -3.62 -5.12 0.06
CA VAL A 747 -3.25 -3.75 0.46
C VAL A 747 -1.78 -3.55 0.13
N GLU A 748 -1.45 -2.44 -0.53
CA GLU A 748 -0.07 -2.15 -0.90
C GLU A 748 0.79 -1.85 0.34
N ALA A 749 1.97 -2.47 0.40
CA ALA A 749 2.93 -2.20 1.46
C ALA A 749 3.69 -0.90 1.17
N PRO A 750 3.92 -0.02 2.17
CA PRO A 750 4.71 1.19 1.99
C PRO A 750 6.14 0.89 1.51
N ALA A 751 6.68 1.74 0.64
CA ALA A 751 8.06 1.63 0.16
C ALA A 751 9.13 1.69 1.28
N SER A 752 8.77 2.20 2.46
CA SER A 752 9.63 2.23 3.64
C SER A 752 9.80 0.87 4.32
N TYR A 753 8.97 -0.12 4.01
CA TYR A 753 9.07 -1.46 4.61
C TYR A 753 10.42 -2.11 4.28
N GLN A 754 11.03 -2.71 5.30
CA GLN A 754 12.32 -3.40 5.18
C GLN A 754 12.16 -4.93 5.19
N GLY A 755 10.95 -5.44 5.43
CA GLY A 755 10.57 -6.83 5.16
C GLY A 755 10.05 -7.06 3.74
N THR A 756 9.87 -8.33 3.38
CA THR A 756 9.37 -8.79 2.08
C THR A 756 8.21 -9.76 2.31
N SER A 757 7.16 -9.69 1.49
CA SER A 757 6.02 -10.61 1.59
C SER A 757 6.47 -12.07 1.40
N LEU A 758 5.96 -12.96 2.25
CA LEU A 758 6.16 -14.41 2.17
C LEU A 758 5.18 -15.09 1.21
N VAL A 759 4.17 -14.38 0.70
CA VAL A 759 3.10 -14.96 -0.15
C VAL A 759 3.64 -15.74 -1.35
N PRO A 760 4.66 -15.28 -2.10
CA PRO A 760 5.24 -16.08 -3.18
C PRO A 760 5.75 -17.45 -2.71
N LEU A 761 6.47 -17.51 -1.58
CA LEU A 761 6.95 -18.76 -0.98
C LEU A 761 5.79 -19.65 -0.52
N LEU A 762 4.74 -19.06 0.05
CA LEU A 762 3.53 -19.78 0.44
C LEU A 762 2.84 -20.43 -0.77
N ARG A 763 2.88 -19.78 -1.93
CA ARG A 763 2.38 -20.31 -3.21
C ARG A 763 3.30 -21.34 -3.86
N GLY A 764 4.53 -21.51 -3.35
CA GLY A 764 5.52 -22.42 -3.91
C GLY A 764 6.24 -21.86 -5.13
N GLU A 765 6.22 -20.54 -5.28
CA GLU A 765 7.03 -19.82 -6.25
C GLU A 765 8.49 -19.77 -5.77
N ASP A 766 9.40 -19.50 -6.70
CA ASP A 766 10.85 -19.38 -6.44
C ASP A 766 11.31 -17.93 -6.71
N PRO A 767 10.92 -16.96 -5.87
CA PRO A 767 11.31 -15.57 -6.06
C PRO A 767 12.80 -15.38 -5.74
N PRO A 768 13.45 -14.31 -6.25
CA PRO A 768 14.73 -13.87 -5.72
C PRO A 768 14.61 -13.64 -4.20
N TRP A 769 15.38 -14.38 -3.42
CA TRP A 769 15.30 -14.36 -1.96
C TRP A 769 16.64 -14.01 -1.30
N ARG A 770 16.58 -13.64 -0.02
CA ARG A 770 17.76 -13.26 0.75
C ARG A 770 18.57 -14.48 1.18
N ALA A 771 19.90 -14.37 1.09
CA ALA A 771 20.85 -15.37 1.59
C ALA A 771 21.42 -15.00 2.98
N ASP A 772 21.18 -13.77 3.43
CA ASP A 772 21.56 -13.28 4.75
C ASP A 772 20.60 -12.19 5.25
N PHE A 773 20.67 -11.89 6.53
CA PHE A 773 19.99 -10.76 7.13
C PHE A 773 20.82 -10.07 8.20
N PHE A 774 20.45 -8.82 8.46
CA PHE A 774 21.05 -7.99 9.49
C PHE A 774 20.34 -8.16 10.82
N TYR A 775 21.12 -8.43 11.86
CA TYR A 775 20.65 -8.47 13.23
C TYR A 775 21.23 -7.29 14.00
N GLU A 776 20.43 -6.72 14.90
CA GLU A 776 20.91 -5.76 15.88
C GLU A 776 20.16 -5.85 17.20
N HIS A 777 20.83 -5.39 18.25
CA HIS A 777 20.25 -5.21 19.57
C HIS A 777 20.84 -3.96 20.23
N LEU A 778 20.03 -2.91 20.34
CA LEU A 778 20.45 -1.56 20.73
C LEU A 778 19.98 -1.15 22.14
N PHE A 779 19.32 -2.04 22.88
CA PHE A 779 18.81 -1.72 24.22
C PHE A 779 19.93 -1.30 25.19
N ASP A 780 19.79 -0.11 25.74
CA ASP A 780 20.74 0.49 26.68
C ASP A 780 20.54 -0.06 28.09
N HIS A 781 21.33 -1.08 28.46
CA HIS A 781 21.26 -1.72 29.77
C HIS A 781 22.64 -2.23 30.23
N PRO A 782 23.08 -1.95 31.47
CA PRO A 782 24.46 -2.22 31.90
C PRO A 782 24.84 -3.71 31.93
N ALA A 783 23.88 -4.62 31.99
CA ALA A 783 24.11 -6.07 32.02
C ALA A 783 23.61 -6.80 30.74
N ILE A 784 23.18 -6.07 29.71
CA ILE A 784 22.80 -6.66 28.41
C ILE A 784 23.65 -5.96 27.35
N PRO A 785 24.64 -6.65 26.76
CA PRO A 785 25.53 -6.00 25.81
C PRO A 785 24.80 -5.72 24.50
N LYS A 786 25.03 -4.53 23.93
CA LYS A 786 24.58 -4.22 22.58
C LYS A 786 25.40 -5.00 21.55
N SER A 787 24.73 -5.42 20.49
CA SER A 787 25.36 -6.19 19.43
C SER A 787 24.75 -5.88 18.08
N ARG A 788 25.52 -6.15 17.02
CA ARG A 788 25.04 -6.21 15.64
C ARG A 788 25.73 -7.36 14.92
N GLY A 789 25.12 -7.88 13.87
CA GLY A 789 25.65 -9.04 13.20
C GLY A 789 24.98 -9.35 11.87
N VAL A 790 25.50 -10.38 11.23
CA VAL A 790 24.93 -10.97 10.01
C VAL A 790 24.70 -12.44 10.26
N ARG A 791 23.49 -12.89 9.98
CA ARG A 791 23.14 -14.31 9.95
C ARG A 791 22.92 -14.68 8.48
N GLY A 792 23.86 -15.43 7.92
CA GLY A 792 23.77 -16.00 6.57
C GLY A 792 23.38 -17.48 6.58
N GLU A 793 23.31 -18.12 5.41
CA GLU A 793 22.95 -19.55 5.32
C GLU A 793 23.94 -20.47 6.03
N ARG A 794 25.23 -20.09 5.99
CA ARG A 794 26.33 -20.84 6.60
C ARG A 794 27.02 -20.09 7.73
N TRP A 795 27.19 -18.78 7.61
CA TRP A 795 28.04 -18.01 8.51
C TRP A 795 27.22 -17.10 9.41
N VAL A 796 27.54 -17.07 10.70
CA VAL A 796 27.05 -16.07 11.65
C VAL A 796 28.22 -15.21 12.10
N TYR A 797 28.06 -13.90 12.00
CA TYR A 797 29.03 -12.92 12.47
C TYR A 797 28.39 -12.02 13.51
N VAL A 798 29.11 -11.79 14.61
CA VAL A 798 28.66 -11.00 15.74
C VAL A 798 29.68 -9.92 16.05
N GLN A 799 29.20 -8.73 16.40
CA GLN A 799 30.02 -7.64 16.89
C GLN A 799 29.37 -7.00 18.13
N TYR A 800 30.05 -7.09 19.26
CA TYR A 800 29.73 -6.35 20.49
C TYR A 800 30.49 -5.04 20.51
N PHE A 801 29.87 -4.01 19.93
CA PHE A 801 30.54 -2.75 19.56
C PHE A 801 30.80 -1.79 20.73
N GLU A 802 30.29 -2.07 21.93
CA GLU A 802 30.55 -1.28 23.14
C GLU A 802 31.72 -1.83 23.99
N GLN A 803 32.34 -2.93 23.57
CA GLN A 803 33.52 -3.47 24.25
C GLN A 803 34.79 -2.75 23.78
N ASP A 804 35.79 -2.64 24.66
CA ASP A 804 37.10 -2.07 24.34
C ASP A 804 38.23 -3.08 24.66
N PRO A 805 38.90 -3.67 23.64
CA PRO A 805 38.58 -3.52 22.22
C PRO A 805 37.24 -4.16 21.84
N ILE A 806 36.70 -3.80 20.67
CA ILE A 806 35.49 -4.42 20.11
C ILE A 806 35.66 -5.94 20.10
N HIS A 807 34.63 -6.65 20.60
CA HIS A 807 34.60 -8.11 20.59
C HIS A 807 33.80 -8.62 19.38
N GLU A 808 34.37 -9.58 18.66
CA GLU A 808 33.79 -10.15 17.45
C GLU A 808 33.75 -11.67 17.59
N GLU A 809 32.70 -12.29 17.07
CA GLU A 809 32.54 -13.75 17.02
C GLU A 809 32.18 -14.19 15.59
N LEU A 810 32.59 -15.40 15.20
CA LEU A 810 32.29 -16.01 13.90
C LEU A 810 31.98 -17.50 14.05
N TYR A 811 30.86 -17.95 13.49
CA TYR A 811 30.42 -19.35 13.54
C TYR A 811 30.11 -19.92 12.16
N ASP A 812 30.47 -21.19 11.93
CA ASP A 812 30.11 -21.97 10.73
C ASP A 812 28.96 -22.93 11.05
N LEU A 813 27.73 -22.56 10.70
CA LEU A 813 26.51 -23.34 10.99
C LEU A 813 26.49 -24.72 10.31
N VAL A 814 27.28 -24.94 9.25
CA VAL A 814 27.34 -26.24 8.58
C VAL A 814 28.21 -27.22 9.38
N ALA A 815 29.33 -26.74 9.94
CA ALA A 815 30.22 -27.56 10.75
C ALA A 815 29.82 -27.58 12.24
N ASP A 816 29.18 -26.51 12.71
CA ASP A 816 28.84 -26.24 14.10
C ASP A 816 27.45 -25.58 14.21
N PRO A 817 26.37 -26.38 14.04
CA PRO A 817 25.00 -25.87 14.05
C PRO A 817 24.54 -25.35 15.43
N HIS A 818 25.32 -25.60 16.48
CA HIS A 818 25.06 -25.09 17.82
C HIS A 818 25.93 -23.88 18.17
N GLU A 819 26.77 -23.40 17.25
CA GLU A 819 27.65 -22.24 17.43
C GLU A 819 28.63 -22.41 18.61
N ALA A 820 29.09 -23.64 18.88
CA ALA A 820 29.89 -23.98 20.05
C ALA A 820 31.33 -23.43 20.01
N HIS A 821 31.89 -23.19 18.82
CA HIS A 821 33.27 -22.80 18.60
C HIS A 821 33.36 -21.47 17.84
N ASP A 822 33.83 -20.44 18.52
CA ASP A 822 34.12 -19.15 17.89
C ASP A 822 35.41 -19.21 17.05
N LEU A 823 35.29 -18.86 15.78
CA LEU A 823 36.33 -18.87 14.76
C LEU A 823 36.94 -17.47 14.51
N ALA A 824 36.49 -16.42 15.20
CA ALA A 824 36.94 -15.05 14.96
C ALA A 824 38.45 -14.86 15.18
N HIS A 825 39.05 -15.68 16.04
CA HIS A 825 40.49 -15.67 16.32
C HIS A 825 41.30 -16.72 15.55
N ASP A 826 40.66 -17.51 14.69
CA ASP A 826 41.32 -18.51 13.87
C ASP A 826 41.95 -17.85 12.62
N PRO A 827 43.29 -17.90 12.44
CA PRO A 827 43.94 -17.34 11.26
C PRO A 827 43.45 -17.91 9.93
N GLU A 828 42.96 -19.16 9.90
CA GLU A 828 42.42 -19.78 8.69
C GLU A 828 41.09 -19.15 8.23
N HIS A 829 40.36 -18.53 9.16
CA HIS A 829 39.04 -17.92 8.91
C HIS A 829 39.09 -16.39 8.80
N ALA A 830 40.27 -15.77 8.89
CA ALA A 830 40.43 -14.31 8.88
C ALA A 830 39.83 -13.61 7.64
N ALA A 831 39.87 -14.26 6.47
CA ALA A 831 39.26 -13.74 5.24
C ALA A 831 37.73 -13.73 5.33
N ILE A 832 37.12 -14.80 5.85
CA ILE A 832 35.67 -14.89 6.05
C ILE A 832 35.20 -13.87 7.08
N LEU A 833 35.91 -13.73 8.19
CA LEU A 833 35.61 -12.70 9.20
C LEU A 833 35.60 -11.30 8.57
N ALA A 834 36.60 -10.97 7.74
CA ALA A 834 36.65 -9.69 7.04
C ALA A 834 35.47 -9.47 6.08
N THR A 835 35.08 -10.50 5.32
CA THR A 835 33.91 -10.47 4.44
C THR A 835 32.62 -10.25 5.23
N MET A 836 32.39 -11.02 6.29
CA MET A 836 31.18 -10.90 7.11
C MET A 836 31.10 -9.56 7.84
N ARG A 837 32.24 -9.02 8.30
CA ARG A 837 32.34 -7.67 8.87
C ARG A 837 31.93 -6.59 7.86
N ALA A 838 32.43 -6.69 6.62
CA ALA A 838 32.06 -5.75 5.55
C ALA A 838 30.57 -5.86 5.21
N ARG A 839 30.04 -7.08 5.11
CA ARG A 839 28.62 -7.35 4.87
C ARG A 839 27.73 -6.78 5.98
N CYS A 840 28.16 -6.90 7.24
CA CYS A 840 27.48 -6.30 8.39
C CYS A 840 27.37 -4.78 8.27
N ALA A 841 28.45 -4.11 7.87
CA ALA A 841 28.45 -2.66 7.68
C ALA A 841 27.56 -2.23 6.50
N GLU A 842 27.59 -2.97 5.39
CA GLU A 842 26.73 -2.72 4.22
C GLU A 842 25.24 -2.83 4.58
N LEU A 843 24.85 -3.95 5.21
CA LEU A 843 23.46 -4.16 5.59
C LEU A 843 23.02 -3.15 6.66
N ALA A 844 23.87 -2.81 7.63
CA ALA A 844 23.58 -1.78 8.61
C ALA A 844 23.26 -0.43 7.94
N ALA A 845 24.10 0.01 6.98
CA ALA A 845 23.90 1.28 6.28
C ALA A 845 22.61 1.30 5.46
N ALA A 846 22.22 0.16 4.88
CA ALA A 846 21.01 0.04 4.07
C ALA A 846 19.70 0.12 4.88
N ARG A 847 19.77 0.14 6.22
CA ARG A 847 18.62 0.17 7.12
C ARG A 847 18.55 1.42 7.99
N GLU A 848 19.41 2.40 7.74
CA GLU A 848 19.30 3.72 8.38
C GLU A 848 17.96 4.40 8.01
N PRO A 849 17.37 5.21 8.92
CA PRO A 849 16.06 5.84 8.71
C PRO A 849 16.00 6.86 7.58
#